data_AF-A0A1G0MDD4-F1
#
_entry.id   AF-A0A1G0MDD4-F1
#
_cell.length_a   1.000
_cell.length_b   1.000
_cell.length_c   1.000
_cell.angle_alpha   90.00
_cell.angle_beta   90.00
_cell.angle_gamma   90.00
#
_symmetry.space_group_name_H-M   'P 1'
#
loop_
_entity.id
_entity.type
_entity.pdbx_description
1 polymer ?
#
loop_
_entity_poly.entity_id
_entity_poly.type
_entity_poly.pdbx_seq_one_letter_code
_entity_poly.pdbx_strand_id
1 'polypeptide(L)'
;MKGNKLIQLTKPATRRLPLALSALILFILAVSLPAHAADVIIEGRVLTESGPLANASVSAYRSYADLRNGSGPVAAATSNSDGLYRLNLPPGSYFFTANGESDGRRFHAYHGSNPLTVANETFWLGLLATPRDLPPAYADGQTGLEGIVTYKGKPLEGAYLALYKPDSKSFKGLGVRTESIGSDGRFRLNLQPGSYVVTARNIENGKSNRPLQQGDLYCYFSGNPVEVKQDQKARIEMSCYPKGNRDNFVATRKIKSDVLNTYSEQQASSKSGIRGIVTDQTGQPVAGMNVLAYRLTTPVFMMYHVYHGSEHSALTDRQGRFFIPLDSDGNYGLVARDTLGDGPHRGELYGLYQGNVRHAVSLKQGQTVENVSIIVGRVMDDSGQPPAGTAPQVVVGTTDGNPVVLSDTVITRDTVWQGEIIIQGVVAVKRGTTLQIRPGTTIRFRKTDRDNNDVGDGEILVEGRLIARGTPENRIVFTSAEDKPAAGDWSYLQFLASNRGNIIEHCQFEYAFAGVMIHYADVKISDTLFRNNNRGLHYNTADLEVDHSTFVNNRIGIRFMRMEGNVRITNNHITQNDIGVLFVRQHVNAVNFEQLNRGQEVPAYQGNNIHANRNYNFSLGEEQERDIKVPGNWWGTPSTSAVAELMYDRSKNPTVSRIEFEPFLETPVAGAGVRGLNPEFIFAGLAKNDSRDNETPQAGVLSGRFLMADDRPLSGALLYLYNLKSGPLPSLNRYWRVPNHSAEVGADGRFSIQAPPGIYSIGAIKRSNGLYIGPPELDDLFMLNLDETGQPRAFSLKPGALLNLGDIRETPVSARKKDPSEAVTAIEGVITDIKGKPLEGVLVFAFTRPAVVGKPLFVSQPSDARGHFRLAIAEGGTYYLKARSNLGGGPPQTGLVIDGNKLEPLVQVSVNTGRTATGIALKTKTFPGRGRKK
;
A
#
# COMPACT_ATOMS: atom_id res chain seq x y z
N MET A 1 -33.38 -65.52 34.74
CA MET A 1 -32.13 -64.92 35.26
C MET A 1 -32.47 -63.52 35.75
N LYS A 2 -32.32 -63.28 37.06
CA LYS A 2 -32.85 -62.16 37.89
C LYS A 2 -32.06 -60.86 37.62
N GLY A 3 -32.52 -59.61 37.75
CA GLY A 3 -33.66 -59.00 38.46
C GLY A 3 -33.16 -57.95 39.49
N ASN A 4 -33.44 -56.66 39.24
CA ASN A 4 -33.32 -55.44 40.08
C ASN A 4 -33.01 -55.55 41.60
N LYS A 5 -32.19 -54.63 42.17
CA LYS A 5 -32.58 -53.55 43.12
C LYS A 5 -31.44 -52.89 43.93
N LEU A 6 -31.70 -51.61 44.20
CA LEU A 6 -31.18 -50.57 45.11
C LEU A 6 -30.58 -50.93 46.51
N ILE A 7 -29.55 -50.15 46.89
CA ILE A 7 -29.30 -49.34 48.13
C ILE A 7 -29.30 -50.02 49.51
N GLN A 8 -28.18 -49.96 50.27
CA GLN A 8 -28.00 -49.12 51.50
C GLN A 8 -26.72 -49.39 52.32
N LEU A 9 -26.14 -48.26 52.73
CA LEU A 9 -25.52 -47.91 54.03
C LEU A 9 -24.27 -48.66 54.54
N THR A 10 -23.17 -47.90 54.65
CA THR A 10 -22.31 -47.92 55.85
C THR A 10 -21.69 -46.53 56.11
N LYS A 11 -21.70 -46.14 57.39
CA LYS A 11 -20.93 -45.08 58.10
C LYS A 11 -20.28 -45.82 59.31
N PRO A 12 -19.38 -45.23 60.14
CA PRO A 12 -18.56 -44.01 60.05
C PRO A 12 -17.09 -44.22 60.53
N ALA A 13 -16.26 -43.16 60.50
CA ALA A 13 -15.46 -42.63 61.64
C ALA A 13 -14.04 -42.09 61.30
N THR A 14 -13.90 -40.78 61.54
CA THR A 14 -12.75 -40.05 62.14
C THR A 14 -11.37 -40.01 61.45
N ARG A 15 -10.94 -38.80 61.04
CA ARG A 15 -9.67 -38.19 61.47
C ARG A 15 -9.67 -36.65 61.27
N ARG A 16 -9.01 -35.97 62.20
CA ARG A 16 -8.90 -34.51 62.38
C ARG A 16 -8.09 -33.84 61.26
N LEU A 17 -8.50 -32.64 60.83
CA LEU A 17 -7.72 -31.72 59.97
C LEU A 17 -7.00 -30.67 60.83
N PRO A 18 -5.76 -30.25 60.49
CA PRO A 18 -5.04 -29.24 61.26
C PRO A 18 -5.36 -27.80 60.83
N LEU A 19 -5.13 -26.89 61.77
CA LEU A 19 -5.33 -25.42 61.81
C LEU A 19 -4.69 -24.58 60.67
N ALA A 20 -4.30 -25.15 59.54
CA ALA A 20 -3.58 -24.41 58.48
C ALA A 20 -4.48 -23.69 57.46
N LEU A 21 -5.80 -23.94 57.46
CA LEU A 21 -6.69 -23.42 56.41
C LEU A 21 -7.33 -22.06 56.73
N SER A 22 -7.36 -21.65 58.01
CA SER A 22 -7.98 -20.38 58.42
C SER A 22 -7.05 -19.17 58.24
N ALA A 23 -5.72 -19.37 58.21
CA ALA A 23 -4.76 -18.30 57.94
C ALA A 23 -4.63 -18.00 56.43
N LEU A 24 -4.85 -19.00 55.57
CA LEU A 24 -4.75 -18.83 54.12
C LEU A 24 -5.96 -18.08 53.53
N ILE A 25 -7.14 -18.23 54.14
CA ILE A 25 -8.37 -17.53 53.70
C ILE A 25 -8.36 -16.05 54.10
N LEU A 26 -7.72 -15.67 55.22
CA LEU A 26 -7.52 -14.25 55.56
C LEU A 26 -6.37 -13.58 54.79
N PHE A 27 -5.40 -14.33 54.28
CA PHE A 27 -4.31 -13.78 53.45
C PHE A 27 -4.71 -13.66 51.97
N ILE A 28 -5.60 -14.54 51.47
CA ILE A 28 -6.12 -14.49 50.09
C ILE A 28 -7.23 -13.42 49.93
N LEU A 29 -7.88 -12.98 51.01
CA LEU A 29 -8.82 -11.85 50.97
C LEU A 29 -8.16 -10.46 51.15
N ALA A 30 -6.85 -10.39 51.39
CA ALA A 30 -6.12 -9.14 51.61
C ALA A 30 -5.22 -8.68 50.44
N VAL A 31 -5.09 -9.46 49.37
CA VAL A 31 -4.21 -9.13 48.22
C VAL A 31 -4.90 -9.38 46.89
N SER A 32 -5.90 -8.56 46.57
CA SER A 32 -6.23 -8.14 45.20
C SER A 32 -7.30 -7.05 45.20
N LEU A 33 -7.18 -6.04 46.06
CA LEU A 33 -7.76 -4.75 45.70
C LEU A 33 -6.81 -4.18 44.64
N PRO A 34 -7.26 -3.90 43.40
CA PRO A 34 -6.44 -3.13 42.48
C PRO A 34 -6.11 -1.84 43.23
N ALA A 35 -4.82 -1.56 43.44
CA ALA A 35 -4.41 -0.26 43.93
C ALA A 35 -5.00 0.76 42.95
N HIS A 36 -6.10 1.42 43.33
CA HIS A 36 -6.61 2.54 42.57
C HIS A 36 -5.49 3.57 42.62
N ALA A 37 -4.82 3.75 41.48
CA ALA A 37 -3.93 4.89 41.32
C ALA A 37 -4.74 6.12 41.71
N ALA A 38 -4.25 6.89 42.67
CA ALA A 38 -4.95 8.05 43.18
C ALA A 38 -5.30 8.98 42.02
N ASP A 39 -6.50 9.55 42.05
CA ASP A 39 -6.91 10.50 41.02
C ASP A 39 -5.91 11.66 40.97
N VAL A 40 -5.46 11.96 39.75
CA VAL A 40 -4.60 13.09 39.46
C VAL A 40 -5.47 14.33 39.33
N ILE A 41 -5.09 15.35 40.09
CA ILE A 41 -5.71 16.66 40.02
C ILE A 41 -5.23 17.36 38.74
N ILE A 42 -6.16 17.93 38.00
CA ILE A 42 -5.90 18.82 36.86
C ILE A 42 -6.54 20.15 37.18
N GLU A 43 -5.71 21.18 37.26
CA GLU A 43 -6.17 22.56 37.43
C GLU A 43 -6.02 23.31 36.12
N GLY A 44 -6.85 24.31 35.89
CA GLY A 44 -6.79 25.00 34.63
C GLY A 44 -7.69 26.20 34.55
N ARG A 45 -7.70 26.81 33.37
CA ARG A 45 -8.51 27.98 33.08
C ARG A 45 -9.10 27.93 31.69
N VAL A 46 -10.37 28.28 31.56
CA VAL A 46 -11.07 28.46 30.28
C VAL A 46 -11.08 29.94 29.92
N LEU A 47 -10.60 30.27 28.73
CA LEU A 47 -10.46 31.63 28.23
C LEU A 47 -11.11 31.77 26.86
N THR A 48 -11.76 32.89 26.60
CA THR A 48 -12.12 33.37 25.26
C THR A 48 -11.19 34.51 24.85
N GLU A 49 -11.37 35.04 23.64
CA GLU A 49 -10.65 36.24 23.17
C GLU A 49 -10.97 37.49 24.02
N SER A 50 -12.14 37.51 24.67
CA SER A 50 -12.62 38.64 25.47
C SER A 50 -12.26 38.54 26.96
N GLY A 51 -11.96 37.35 27.47
CA GLY A 51 -11.83 37.19 28.93
C GLY A 51 -11.86 35.75 29.43
N PRO A 52 -11.87 35.55 30.76
CA PRO A 52 -12.24 34.27 31.35
C PRO A 52 -13.67 33.87 30.98
N LEU A 53 -13.87 32.58 30.72
CA LEU A 53 -15.21 32.03 30.50
C LEU A 53 -15.73 31.42 31.80
N ALA A 54 -16.63 32.13 32.47
CA ALA A 54 -17.29 31.65 33.68
C ALA A 54 -18.36 30.60 33.36
N ASN A 55 -18.63 29.70 34.30
CA ASN A 55 -19.64 28.63 34.19
C ASN A 55 -19.45 27.70 32.98
N ALA A 56 -18.24 27.63 32.42
CA ALA A 56 -17.92 26.71 31.34
C ALA A 56 -17.87 25.28 31.89
N SER A 57 -18.53 24.35 31.21
CA SER A 57 -18.43 22.92 31.48
C SER A 57 -17.17 22.37 30.81
N VAL A 58 -16.21 21.94 31.63
CA VAL A 58 -14.97 21.30 31.23
C VAL A 58 -15.12 19.79 31.38
N SER A 59 -14.81 19.03 30.34
CA SER A 59 -15.08 17.58 30.29
C SER A 59 -13.90 16.79 29.74
N ALA A 60 -13.72 15.57 30.26
CA ALA A 60 -12.70 14.62 29.81
C ALA A 60 -13.31 13.28 29.35
N TYR A 61 -13.01 12.85 28.13
CA TYR A 61 -13.56 11.64 27.50
C TYR A 61 -12.47 10.62 27.18
N ARG A 62 -12.77 9.31 27.29
CA ARG A 62 -11.79 8.24 26.97
C ARG A 62 -11.53 8.09 25.47
N SER A 63 -12.53 8.42 24.66
CA SER A 63 -12.44 8.30 23.21
C SER A 63 -13.16 9.44 22.51
N TYR A 64 -12.82 9.66 21.24
CA TYR A 64 -13.58 10.58 20.39
C TYR A 64 -15.02 10.10 20.15
N ALA A 65 -15.27 8.79 20.15
CA ALA A 65 -16.61 8.24 20.04
C ALA A 65 -17.48 8.66 21.23
N ASP A 66 -16.94 8.63 22.45
CA ASP A 66 -17.66 9.07 23.66
C ASP A 66 -17.98 10.57 23.59
N LEU A 67 -16.98 11.38 23.19
CA LEU A 67 -17.15 12.82 22.97
C LEU A 67 -18.28 13.10 21.96
N ARG A 68 -18.25 12.43 20.80
CA ARG A 68 -19.22 12.63 19.71
C ARG A 68 -20.62 12.17 20.10
N ASN A 69 -20.72 11.02 20.74
CA ASN A 69 -22.01 10.43 21.11
C ASN A 69 -22.61 11.09 22.36
N GLY A 70 -21.87 11.96 23.05
CA GLY A 70 -22.29 12.52 24.34
C GLY A 70 -22.40 11.46 25.43
N SER A 71 -21.73 10.31 25.27
CA SER A 71 -21.61 9.29 26.31
C SER A 71 -20.86 9.95 27.46
N GLY A 72 -21.52 10.15 28.61
CA GLY A 72 -21.08 11.08 29.65
C GLY A 72 -19.57 11.05 29.95
N PRO A 73 -18.94 12.21 30.21
CA PRO A 73 -17.51 12.29 30.41
C PRO A 73 -17.06 11.49 31.63
N VAL A 74 -15.81 11.04 31.64
CA VAL A 74 -15.22 10.35 32.80
C VAL A 74 -15.16 11.27 34.01
N ALA A 75 -14.88 12.55 33.76
CA ALA A 75 -14.99 13.61 34.76
C ALA A 75 -15.38 14.91 34.07
N ALA A 76 -16.11 15.75 34.80
CA ALA A 76 -16.46 17.10 34.39
C ALA A 76 -16.35 18.07 35.56
N ALA A 77 -16.08 19.33 35.26
CA ALA A 77 -16.00 20.43 36.21
C ALA A 77 -16.60 21.69 35.61
N THR A 78 -17.03 22.62 36.46
CA THR A 78 -17.54 23.93 36.04
C THR A 78 -16.52 25.00 36.40
N SER A 79 -16.23 25.91 35.48
CA SER A 79 -15.33 27.02 35.75
C SER A 79 -15.98 28.10 36.62
N ASN A 80 -15.21 28.73 37.51
CA ASN A 80 -15.67 29.86 38.33
C ASN A 80 -15.68 31.20 37.57
N SER A 81 -15.95 32.32 38.25
CA SER A 81 -15.95 33.68 37.65
C SER A 81 -14.62 34.08 36.99
N ASP A 82 -13.51 33.54 37.49
CA ASP A 82 -12.18 33.72 36.89
C ASP A 82 -11.90 32.73 35.76
N GLY A 83 -12.84 31.85 35.42
CA GLY A 83 -12.67 30.79 34.43
C GLY A 83 -11.84 29.61 34.95
N LEU A 84 -11.50 29.56 36.24
CA LEU A 84 -10.71 28.49 36.83
C LEU A 84 -11.55 27.24 37.05
N TYR A 85 -10.97 26.08 36.76
CA TYR A 85 -11.59 24.78 37.02
C TYR A 85 -10.59 23.84 37.69
N ARG A 86 -11.13 22.81 38.37
CA ARG A 86 -10.38 21.72 38.97
C ARG A 86 -11.10 20.41 38.70
N LEU A 87 -10.37 19.40 38.25
CA LEU A 87 -10.92 18.14 37.80
C LEU A 87 -10.02 16.99 38.28
N ASN A 88 -10.61 15.92 38.78
CA ASN A 88 -9.91 14.74 39.25
C ASN A 88 -10.09 13.62 38.23
N LEU A 89 -8.99 13.01 37.78
CA LEU A 89 -9.02 11.89 36.84
C LEU A 89 -8.02 10.82 37.24
N PRO A 90 -8.37 9.53 37.09
CA PRO A 90 -7.36 8.49 37.17
C PRO A 90 -6.35 8.65 36.01
N PRO A 91 -5.13 8.10 36.15
CA PRO A 91 -4.17 8.05 35.04
C PRO A 91 -4.76 7.39 33.79
N GLY A 92 -4.46 7.94 32.62
CA GLY A 92 -5.03 7.47 31.36
C GLY A 92 -4.89 8.47 30.21
N SER A 93 -5.51 8.16 29.07
CA SER A 93 -5.51 9.03 27.89
C SER A 93 -6.90 9.62 27.67
N TYR A 94 -7.00 10.95 27.56
CA TYR A 94 -8.28 11.66 27.56
C TYR A 94 -8.36 12.79 26.54
N PHE A 95 -9.56 13.00 25.98
CA PHE A 95 -9.92 14.16 25.18
C PHE A 95 -10.54 15.23 26.09
N PHE A 96 -9.88 16.39 26.22
CA PHE A 96 -10.35 17.53 27.00
C PHE A 96 -11.09 18.54 26.12
N THR A 97 -12.28 18.92 26.54
CA THR A 97 -13.08 19.97 25.91
C THR A 97 -13.68 20.91 26.95
N ALA A 98 -14.07 22.11 26.51
CA ALA A 98 -14.93 23.00 27.31
C ALA A 98 -16.04 23.59 26.45
N ASN A 99 -17.21 23.80 27.05
CA ASN A 99 -18.34 24.51 26.44
C ASN A 99 -18.86 25.56 27.42
N GLY A 100 -19.22 26.74 26.92
CA GLY A 100 -19.82 27.77 27.76
C GLY A 100 -20.46 28.88 26.93
N GLU A 101 -21.01 29.86 27.62
CA GLU A 101 -21.67 31.00 27.01
C GLU A 101 -21.23 32.29 27.72
N SER A 102 -20.99 33.35 26.96
CA SER A 102 -20.72 34.71 27.45
C SER A 102 -21.37 35.70 26.52
N ASP A 103 -22.08 36.69 27.07
CA ASP A 103 -22.71 37.78 26.32
C ASP A 103 -23.60 37.29 25.16
N GLY A 104 -24.38 36.23 25.40
CA GLY A 104 -25.27 35.60 24.42
C GLY A 104 -24.55 34.82 23.31
N ARG A 105 -23.22 34.67 23.39
CA ARG A 105 -22.41 33.93 22.44
C ARG A 105 -21.90 32.64 23.04
N ARG A 106 -22.11 31.53 22.32
CA ARG A 106 -21.62 30.19 22.72
C ARG A 106 -20.18 30.00 22.29
N PHE A 107 -19.40 29.33 23.13
CA PHE A 107 -17.98 29.05 22.94
C PHE A 107 -17.70 27.56 23.10
N HIS A 108 -16.70 27.07 22.36
CA HIS A 108 -16.21 25.71 22.42
C HIS A 108 -14.68 25.70 22.47
N ALA A 109 -14.10 24.87 23.33
CA ALA A 109 -12.69 24.57 23.35
C ALA A 109 -12.47 23.08 23.08
N TYR A 110 -11.57 22.78 22.15
CA TYR A 110 -11.00 21.46 21.96
C TYR A 110 -9.48 21.60 22.08
N HIS A 111 -8.86 20.94 23.05
CA HIS A 111 -7.42 21.10 23.28
C HIS A 111 -6.58 20.45 22.17
N GLY A 112 -5.67 21.20 21.55
CA GLY A 112 -4.93 20.77 20.35
C GLY A 112 -3.90 19.66 20.60
N SER A 113 -3.63 19.29 21.86
CA SER A 113 -2.85 18.08 22.18
C SER A 113 -3.71 16.84 22.37
N ASN A 114 -5.04 16.92 22.23
CA ASN A 114 -5.93 15.77 22.43
C ASN A 114 -5.54 14.58 21.53
N PRO A 115 -5.63 13.33 22.04
CA PRO A 115 -5.79 13.00 23.46
C PRO A 115 -4.51 13.30 24.27
N LEU A 116 -4.69 13.73 25.52
CA LEU A 116 -3.61 14.00 26.49
C LEU A 116 -3.42 12.79 27.40
N THR A 117 -2.16 12.47 27.74
CA THR A 117 -1.83 11.45 28.73
C THR A 117 -1.80 12.07 30.12
N VAL A 118 -2.75 11.70 30.96
CA VAL A 118 -2.72 11.97 32.40
C VAL A 118 -1.85 10.88 33.04
N ALA A 119 -0.66 11.26 33.48
CA ALA A 119 0.27 10.39 34.19
C ALA A 119 -0.07 10.36 35.69
N ASN A 120 0.91 10.45 36.59
CA ASN A 120 0.73 10.38 38.05
C ASN A 120 0.95 11.73 38.77
N GLU A 121 1.18 12.82 38.03
CA GLU A 121 1.47 14.14 38.61
C GLU A 121 0.42 15.15 38.21
N THR A 122 0.06 16.04 39.14
CA THR A 122 -0.84 17.17 38.93
C THR A 122 -0.22 18.19 37.98
N PHE A 123 -1.03 18.69 37.04
CA PHE A 123 -0.58 19.69 36.07
C PHE A 123 -1.64 20.75 35.78
N TRP A 124 -1.16 21.86 35.19
CA TRP A 124 -1.99 22.96 34.73
C TRP A 124 -2.37 22.82 33.25
N LEU A 125 -3.67 22.95 32.93
CA LEU A 125 -4.20 22.84 31.57
C LEU A 125 -5.05 24.08 31.20
N GLY A 126 -4.56 24.89 30.27
CA GLY A 126 -5.33 25.99 29.70
C GLY A 126 -6.23 25.52 28.56
N LEU A 127 -7.49 25.95 28.54
CA LEU A 127 -8.42 25.72 27.44
C LEU A 127 -8.80 27.07 26.80
N LEU A 128 -8.39 27.25 25.54
CA LEU A 128 -8.73 28.43 24.76
C LEU A 128 -9.97 28.12 23.92
N ALA A 129 -11.08 28.76 24.27
CA ALA A 129 -12.38 28.57 23.65
C ALA A 129 -12.59 29.59 22.54
N THR A 130 -12.86 29.09 21.34
CA THR A 130 -13.27 29.92 20.20
C THR A 130 -14.80 30.00 20.15
N PRO A 131 -15.36 30.99 19.45
CA PRO A 131 -16.78 31.01 19.14
C PRO A 131 -17.24 29.66 18.59
N ARG A 132 -18.40 29.17 19.04
CA ARG A 132 -18.98 27.95 18.50
C ARG A 132 -19.36 28.19 17.04
N ASP A 133 -18.80 27.39 16.15
CA ASP A 133 -19.03 27.49 14.73
C ASP A 133 -20.48 27.15 14.38
N LEU A 134 -20.97 27.75 13.30
CA LEU A 134 -22.28 27.42 12.77
C LEU A 134 -22.28 25.99 12.18
N PRO A 135 -23.42 25.28 12.23
CA PRO A 135 -23.56 24.01 11.54
C PRO A 135 -23.23 24.14 10.05
N PRO A 136 -22.70 23.08 9.41
CA PRO A 136 -22.43 23.12 7.98
C PRO A 136 -23.67 23.49 7.17
N ALA A 137 -23.55 24.48 6.28
CA ALA A 137 -24.58 24.82 5.32
C ALA A 137 -24.40 23.98 4.05
N TYR A 138 -25.47 23.37 3.54
CA TYR A 138 -25.41 22.50 2.36
C TYR A 138 -26.01 23.21 1.16
N ALA A 139 -25.34 23.09 0.01
CA ALA A 139 -25.85 23.55 -1.27
C ALA A 139 -25.62 22.48 -2.33
N ASP A 140 -26.54 22.36 -3.29
CA ASP A 140 -26.39 21.43 -4.41
C ASP A 140 -25.15 21.79 -5.26
N GLY A 141 -24.41 20.78 -5.68
CA GLY A 141 -23.20 20.97 -6.48
C GLY A 141 -22.20 19.83 -6.36
N GLN A 142 -20.95 20.09 -6.73
CA GLN A 142 -19.88 19.08 -6.67
C GLN A 142 -19.64 18.63 -5.22
N THR A 143 -19.77 17.32 -4.96
CA THR A 143 -19.55 16.71 -3.64
C THR A 143 -18.26 17.20 -3.00
N GLY A 144 -18.35 17.81 -1.83
CA GLY A 144 -17.15 18.33 -1.19
C GLY A 144 -17.37 19.19 0.04
N LEU A 145 -16.28 19.78 0.49
CA LEU A 145 -16.21 20.70 1.62
C LEU A 145 -15.55 22.00 1.15
N GLU A 146 -16.13 23.14 1.51
CA GLU A 146 -15.51 24.44 1.32
C GLU A 146 -15.73 25.32 2.54
N GLY A 147 -14.93 26.35 2.69
CA GLY A 147 -15.03 27.18 3.87
C GLY A 147 -13.98 28.26 3.99
N ILE A 148 -13.98 28.89 5.15
CA ILE A 148 -13.00 29.88 5.56
C ILE A 148 -12.44 29.53 6.94
N VAL A 149 -11.13 29.71 7.09
CA VAL A 149 -10.44 29.56 8.38
C VAL A 149 -10.08 30.94 8.88
N THR A 150 -10.40 31.21 10.15
CA THR A 150 -10.24 32.55 10.74
C THR A 150 -9.42 32.53 12.03
N TYR A 151 -8.73 33.63 12.32
CA TYR A 151 -8.13 33.91 13.62
C TYR A 151 -8.58 35.30 14.07
N LYS A 152 -9.21 35.40 15.25
CA LYS A 152 -9.85 36.63 15.75
C LYS A 152 -10.81 37.26 14.73
N GLY A 153 -11.60 36.42 14.07
CA GLY A 153 -12.57 36.83 13.04
C GLY A 153 -11.97 37.29 11.70
N LYS A 154 -10.65 37.27 11.53
CA LYS A 154 -9.99 37.62 10.25
C LYS A 154 -9.61 36.35 9.49
N PRO A 155 -9.71 36.32 8.15
CA PRO A 155 -9.24 35.20 7.35
C PRO A 155 -7.75 34.91 7.60
N LEU A 156 -7.40 33.63 7.70
CA LEU A 156 -6.06 33.18 8.08
C LEU A 156 -5.24 32.70 6.87
N GLU A 157 -4.24 33.49 6.48
CA GLU A 157 -3.27 33.13 5.45
C GLU A 157 -2.26 32.08 5.93
N GLY A 158 -1.76 31.23 5.01
CA GLY A 158 -0.63 30.32 5.27
C GLY A 158 -0.97 29.12 6.15
N ALA A 159 -2.26 28.88 6.40
CA ALA A 159 -2.74 27.71 7.11
C ALA A 159 -2.91 26.52 6.15
N TYR A 160 -3.01 25.32 6.71
CA TYR A 160 -3.44 24.12 5.98
C TYR A 160 -4.51 23.37 6.76
N LEU A 161 -5.45 22.78 6.03
CA LEU A 161 -6.56 21.98 6.53
C LEU A 161 -6.14 20.50 6.56
N ALA A 162 -6.51 19.75 7.59
CA ALA A 162 -6.36 18.31 7.68
C ALA A 162 -7.68 17.62 8.05
N LEU A 163 -8.04 16.60 7.27
CA LEU A 163 -9.26 15.79 7.43
C LEU A 163 -8.92 14.42 8.01
N TYR A 164 -9.71 13.94 8.96
CA TYR A 164 -9.56 12.63 9.59
C TYR A 164 -10.87 11.85 9.52
N LYS A 165 -10.79 10.53 9.64
CA LYS A 165 -11.99 9.72 9.88
C LYS A 165 -12.38 9.76 11.36
N PRO A 166 -13.68 9.70 11.71
CA PRO A 166 -14.12 9.70 13.11
C PRO A 166 -13.58 8.55 13.98
N ASP A 167 -13.14 7.45 13.38
CA ASP A 167 -12.52 6.30 14.08
C ASP A 167 -11.00 6.46 14.28
N SER A 168 -10.42 7.59 13.86
CA SER A 168 -8.99 7.88 14.06
C SER A 168 -8.68 8.02 15.56
N LYS A 169 -7.58 7.40 16.00
CA LYS A 169 -7.13 7.45 17.42
C LYS A 169 -6.76 8.86 17.87
N SER A 170 -6.27 9.69 16.96
CA SER A 170 -5.92 11.10 17.19
C SER A 170 -6.12 11.91 15.90
N PHE A 171 -6.18 13.24 16.04
CA PHE A 171 -6.28 14.19 14.91
C PHE A 171 -4.97 14.95 14.72
N LYS A 172 -3.87 14.19 14.75
CA LYS A 172 -2.49 14.66 14.59
C LYS A 172 -1.91 14.17 13.27
N GLY A 173 -0.94 14.91 12.72
CA GLY A 173 -0.34 14.59 11.41
C GLY A 173 -1.16 15.12 10.22
N LEU A 174 -1.19 14.35 9.13
CA LEU A 174 -1.79 14.71 7.83
C LEU A 174 -3.24 14.23 7.64
N GLY A 175 -3.73 13.36 8.53
CA GLY A 175 -5.04 12.72 8.35
C GLY A 175 -5.18 11.94 7.05
N VAL A 176 -6.41 11.76 6.57
CA VAL A 176 -6.74 11.13 5.28
C VAL A 176 -6.64 12.09 4.10
N ARG A 177 -6.62 13.40 4.36
CA ARG A 177 -6.34 14.43 3.36
C ARG A 177 -5.85 15.70 4.05
N THR A 178 -4.83 16.32 3.49
CA THR A 178 -4.36 17.65 3.89
C THR A 178 -4.32 18.57 2.67
N GLU A 179 -4.62 19.86 2.83
CA GLU A 179 -4.62 20.84 1.75
C GLU A 179 -4.20 22.21 2.27
N SER A 180 -3.41 22.94 1.49
CA SER A 180 -3.13 24.36 1.77
C SER A 180 -4.40 25.20 1.67
N ILE A 181 -4.53 26.19 2.55
CA ILE A 181 -5.58 27.19 2.51
C ILE A 181 -5.06 28.36 1.67
N GLY A 182 -5.94 28.97 0.87
CA GLY A 182 -5.60 30.15 0.08
C GLY A 182 -5.13 31.31 0.95
N SER A 183 -4.43 32.27 0.36
CA SER A 183 -3.99 33.49 1.08
C SER A 183 -5.17 34.33 1.60
N ASP A 184 -6.36 34.12 1.06
CA ASP A 184 -7.62 34.71 1.52
C ASP A 184 -8.29 33.92 2.65
N GLY A 185 -7.62 32.90 3.20
CA GLY A 185 -8.13 32.03 4.26
C GLY A 185 -9.20 31.03 3.79
N ARG A 186 -9.50 30.96 2.48
CA ARG A 186 -10.53 30.07 1.93
C ARG A 186 -9.94 28.74 1.46
N PHE A 187 -10.76 27.71 1.51
CA PHE A 187 -10.42 26.40 0.97
C PHE A 187 -11.61 25.74 0.27
N ARG A 188 -11.32 24.86 -0.67
CA ARG A 188 -12.31 24.06 -1.39
C ARG A 188 -11.74 22.69 -1.74
N LEU A 189 -12.48 21.66 -1.38
CA LEU A 189 -12.06 20.27 -1.48
C LEU A 189 -13.18 19.44 -2.11
N ASN A 190 -12.86 18.73 -3.18
CA ASN A 190 -13.75 17.69 -3.69
C ASN A 190 -13.51 16.42 -2.89
N LEU A 191 -14.52 15.93 -2.18
CA LEU A 191 -14.38 14.81 -1.25
C LEU A 191 -15.36 13.71 -1.63
N GLN A 192 -15.04 12.48 -1.29
CA GLN A 192 -16.03 11.40 -1.35
C GLN A 192 -17.08 11.62 -0.25
N PRO A 193 -18.36 11.23 -0.48
CA PRO A 193 -19.37 11.27 0.56
C PRO A 193 -18.92 10.48 1.79
N GLY A 194 -19.15 11.03 2.98
CA GLY A 194 -18.67 10.44 4.21
C GLY A 194 -18.61 11.43 5.37
N SER A 195 -18.19 10.93 6.53
CA SER A 195 -18.03 11.73 7.74
C SER A 195 -16.56 12.02 7.99
N TYR A 196 -16.22 13.30 8.21
CA TYR A 196 -14.85 13.77 8.37
C TYR A 196 -14.70 14.66 9.58
N VAL A 197 -13.64 14.47 10.36
CA VAL A 197 -13.21 15.43 11.38
C VAL A 197 -12.29 16.44 10.70
N VAL A 198 -12.64 17.73 10.79
CA VAL A 198 -11.97 18.83 10.11
C VAL A 198 -11.17 19.67 11.10
N THR A 199 -9.87 19.77 10.86
CA THR A 199 -8.95 20.61 11.64
C THR A 199 -8.13 21.49 10.70
N ALA A 200 -7.58 22.60 11.21
CA ALA A 200 -6.58 23.38 10.49
C ALA A 200 -5.44 23.79 11.43
N ARG A 201 -4.29 24.09 10.82
CA ARG A 201 -3.09 24.55 11.53
C ARG A 201 -2.44 25.68 10.75
N ASN A 202 -1.94 26.67 11.48
CA ASN A 202 -1.05 27.68 10.94
C ASN A 202 0.26 27.59 11.72
N ILE A 203 1.34 27.29 11.02
CA ILE A 203 2.66 27.08 11.60
C ILE A 203 3.46 28.35 11.42
N GLU A 204 3.93 28.93 12.52
CA GLU A 204 4.70 30.17 12.48
C GLU A 204 6.00 29.94 11.68
N ASN A 205 6.29 30.81 10.70
CA ASN A 205 7.38 30.67 9.72
C ASN A 205 7.24 29.47 8.75
N GLY A 206 5.99 29.04 8.50
CA GLY A 206 5.57 27.74 7.97
C GLY A 206 6.17 27.21 6.66
N LYS A 207 6.95 26.12 6.79
CA LYS A 207 7.31 25.23 5.66
C LYS A 207 7.17 23.73 5.93
N SER A 208 6.77 23.34 7.14
CA SER A 208 6.90 21.95 7.57
C SER A 208 5.70 21.50 8.39
N ASN A 209 5.15 20.33 8.05
CA ASN A 209 4.06 19.70 8.78
C ASN A 209 4.58 19.06 10.09
N ARG A 210 5.01 19.90 11.03
CA ARG A 210 5.53 19.53 12.36
C ARG A 210 4.43 19.54 13.44
N PRO A 211 4.64 18.90 14.60
CA PRO A 211 3.79 19.12 15.77
C PRO A 211 3.70 20.61 16.14
N LEU A 212 2.54 20.99 16.69
CA LEU A 212 2.25 22.36 17.10
C LEU A 212 3.15 22.78 18.26
N GLN A 213 3.79 23.93 18.13
CA GLN A 213 4.64 24.58 19.11
C GLN A 213 3.95 25.84 19.66
N GLN A 214 4.56 26.44 20.69
CA GLN A 214 4.11 27.72 21.21
C GLN A 214 4.15 28.78 20.09
N GLY A 215 3.03 29.46 19.83
CA GLY A 215 2.93 30.49 18.77
C GLY A 215 2.14 30.05 17.54
N ASP A 216 2.14 28.75 17.22
CA ASP A 216 1.32 28.20 16.13
C ASP A 216 -0.18 28.35 16.43
N LEU A 217 -1.02 28.39 15.40
CA LEU A 217 -2.47 28.37 15.55
C LEU A 217 -3.03 26.98 15.25
N TYR A 218 -4.00 26.57 16.06
CA TYR A 218 -4.77 25.34 15.86
C TYR A 218 -6.26 25.67 15.77
N CYS A 219 -6.93 25.00 14.84
CA CYS A 219 -8.33 25.20 14.56
C CYS A 219 -9.01 23.83 14.56
N TYR A 220 -10.11 23.73 15.32
CA TYR A 220 -10.94 22.54 15.38
C TYR A 220 -12.37 22.97 15.11
N PHE A 221 -12.98 22.46 14.04
CA PHE A 221 -14.38 22.76 13.77
C PHE A 221 -15.26 22.17 14.88
N SER A 222 -15.89 23.03 15.66
CA SER A 222 -16.71 22.63 16.81
C SER A 222 -17.96 21.83 16.43
N GLY A 223 -18.37 21.88 15.16
CA GLY A 223 -19.43 21.02 14.59
C GLY A 223 -18.94 19.65 14.09
N ASN A 224 -17.70 19.25 14.40
CA ASN A 224 -17.17 17.96 13.97
C ASN A 224 -17.93 16.76 14.56
N PRO A 225 -18.07 15.66 13.80
CA PRO A 225 -17.61 15.50 12.42
C PRO A 225 -18.56 16.14 11.40
N VAL A 226 -18.00 16.65 10.29
CA VAL A 226 -18.76 17.18 9.15
C VAL A 226 -19.19 16.02 8.25
N GLU A 227 -20.47 15.99 7.90
CA GLU A 227 -20.99 15.09 6.88
C GLU A 227 -20.80 15.71 5.48
N VAL A 228 -20.18 14.98 4.57
CA VAL A 228 -20.10 15.32 3.15
C VAL A 228 -21.12 14.46 2.43
N LYS A 229 -22.11 15.10 1.79
CA LYS A 229 -23.22 14.42 1.12
C LYS A 229 -23.00 14.37 -0.38
N GLN A 230 -23.46 13.28 -1.01
CA GLN A 230 -23.38 13.14 -2.46
C GLN A 230 -24.08 14.31 -3.15
N ASP A 231 -23.47 14.79 -4.24
CA ASP A 231 -23.93 15.92 -5.05
C ASP A 231 -24.25 17.22 -4.26
N GLN A 232 -23.59 17.40 -3.10
CA GLN A 232 -23.70 18.60 -2.29
C GLN A 232 -22.34 19.11 -1.77
N LYS A 233 -22.26 20.41 -1.58
CA LYS A 233 -21.15 21.10 -0.91
C LYS A 233 -21.52 21.44 0.52
N ALA A 234 -20.76 20.93 1.47
CA ALA A 234 -20.77 21.41 2.85
C ALA A 234 -19.94 22.69 2.95
N ARG A 235 -20.52 23.75 3.49
CA ARG A 235 -19.88 25.04 3.75
C ARG A 235 -19.68 25.23 5.24
N ILE A 236 -18.45 25.48 5.66
CA ILE A 236 -18.10 25.72 7.06
C ILE A 236 -17.28 26.99 7.24
N GLU A 237 -17.35 27.56 8.42
CA GLU A 237 -16.40 28.54 8.94
C GLU A 237 -15.81 27.95 10.22
N MET A 238 -14.50 28.09 10.42
CA MET A 238 -13.85 27.65 11.66
C MET A 238 -12.87 28.66 12.18
N SER A 239 -12.85 28.83 13.50
CA SER A 239 -11.91 29.71 14.18
C SER A 239 -10.74 28.96 14.82
N CYS A 240 -9.58 29.61 14.81
CA CYS A 240 -8.34 29.11 15.39
C CYS A 240 -8.03 29.79 16.72
N TYR A 241 -7.18 29.15 17.52
CA TYR A 241 -6.57 29.71 18.72
C TYR A 241 -5.07 29.39 18.77
N PRO A 242 -4.25 30.16 19.51
CA PRO A 242 -2.82 29.91 19.59
C PRO A 242 -2.49 28.75 20.53
N LYS A 243 -1.60 27.86 20.10
CA LYS A 243 -1.07 26.80 20.94
C LYS A 243 -0.08 27.39 21.94
N GLY A 244 -0.31 27.15 23.24
CA GLY A 244 0.64 27.51 24.31
C GLY A 244 0.93 29.00 24.50
N ASN A 245 0.32 29.89 23.71
CA ASN A 245 0.59 31.32 23.72
C ASN A 245 -0.70 32.10 24.04
N ARG A 246 -1.07 32.08 25.32
CA ARG A 246 -2.24 32.77 25.84
C ARG A 246 -2.19 34.28 25.61
N ASP A 247 -1.02 34.89 25.75
CA ASP A 247 -0.90 36.36 25.74
C ASP A 247 -1.23 36.94 24.35
N ASN A 248 -0.99 36.17 23.29
CA ASN A 248 -1.47 36.50 21.94
C ASN A 248 -2.98 36.30 21.76
N PHE A 249 -3.65 35.51 22.60
CA PHE A 249 -5.08 35.25 22.55
C PHE A 249 -5.89 36.30 23.31
N VAL A 250 -5.56 36.52 24.59
CA VAL A 250 -6.35 37.34 25.52
C VAL A 250 -5.47 38.11 26.52
N ALA A 251 -5.79 39.39 26.73
CA ALA A 251 -5.11 40.27 27.67
C ALA A 251 -5.83 40.31 29.03
N THR A 252 -5.83 39.20 29.79
CA THR A 252 -6.34 39.19 31.19
C THR A 252 -5.23 39.01 32.23
N ARG A 253 -5.53 39.19 33.52
CA ARG A 253 -4.57 38.90 34.60
C ARG A 253 -4.16 37.41 34.55
N LYS A 254 -2.86 37.14 34.66
CA LYS A 254 -2.34 35.77 34.82
C LYS A 254 -2.70 35.27 36.21
N ILE A 255 -3.38 34.13 36.26
CA ILE A 255 -3.73 33.41 37.48
C ILE A 255 -3.29 31.98 37.20
N LYS A 256 -2.13 31.61 37.75
CA LYS A 256 -1.57 30.26 37.77
C LYS A 256 -1.06 30.07 39.21
N SER A 257 -1.31 28.93 39.84
CA SER A 257 -0.59 28.61 41.07
C SER A 257 0.88 28.39 40.69
N ASP A 258 1.81 29.08 41.36
CA ASP A 258 3.25 29.06 41.02
C ASP A 258 3.93 27.68 41.21
N VAL A 259 3.17 26.66 41.62
CA VAL A 259 3.66 25.33 42.00
C VAL A 259 3.42 24.28 40.90
N LEU A 260 2.51 24.50 39.94
CA LEU A 260 2.14 23.48 38.95
C LEU A 260 2.83 23.67 37.60
N ASN A 261 3.46 22.62 37.09
CA ASN A 261 3.90 22.59 35.69
C ASN A 261 2.68 22.54 34.76
N THR A 262 2.75 23.24 33.64
CA THR A 262 1.81 23.03 32.53
C THR A 262 2.04 21.65 31.92
N TYR A 263 1.03 21.11 31.23
CA TYR A 263 1.19 19.85 30.49
C TYR A 263 2.41 19.85 29.55
N SER A 264 2.67 20.97 28.87
CA SER A 264 3.84 21.10 27.99
C SER A 264 5.16 21.11 28.76
N GLU A 265 5.23 21.81 29.90
CA GLU A 265 6.41 21.81 30.78
C GLU A 265 6.69 20.40 31.34
N GLN A 266 5.64 19.66 31.68
CA GLN A 266 5.75 18.28 32.17
C GLN A 266 6.25 17.31 31.08
N GLN A 267 5.81 17.46 29.83
CA GLN A 267 6.36 16.68 28.73
C GLN A 267 7.85 17.01 28.50
N ALA A 268 8.23 18.29 28.61
CA ALA A 268 9.61 18.72 28.47
C ALA A 268 10.53 18.25 29.62
N SER A 269 9.99 18.05 30.82
CA SER A 269 10.73 17.54 31.98
C SER A 269 10.79 16.01 32.07
N SER A 270 10.14 15.29 31.16
CA SER A 270 10.16 13.82 31.12
C SER A 270 11.59 13.29 31.11
N LYS A 271 11.87 12.32 31.98
CA LYS A 271 13.14 11.56 32.00
C LYS A 271 13.09 10.29 31.14
N SER A 272 11.98 10.07 30.42
CA SER A 272 11.79 8.95 29.52
C SER A 272 11.74 9.46 28.08
N GLY A 273 12.57 8.91 27.20
CA GLY A 273 12.71 9.43 25.84
C GLY A 273 13.95 8.98 25.09
N ILE A 274 14.21 9.64 23.97
CA ILE A 274 15.38 9.38 23.12
C ILE A 274 16.19 10.66 23.02
N ARG A 275 17.48 10.59 23.39
CA ARG A 275 18.42 11.71 23.32
C ARG A 275 19.53 11.41 22.30
N GLY A 276 19.88 12.43 21.53
CA GLY A 276 20.92 12.28 20.52
C GLY A 276 21.45 13.57 19.94
N ILE A 277 22.26 13.44 18.89
CA ILE A 277 22.85 14.52 18.11
C ILE A 277 22.64 14.28 16.61
N VAL A 278 22.41 15.36 15.86
CA VAL A 278 22.41 15.36 14.41
C VAL A 278 23.63 16.12 13.91
N THR A 279 24.39 15.50 13.01
CA THR A 279 25.55 16.12 12.35
C THR A 279 25.44 16.00 10.84
N ASP A 280 26.17 16.84 10.12
CA ASP A 280 26.40 16.65 8.69
C ASP A 280 27.47 15.57 8.43
N GLN A 281 27.81 15.36 7.16
CA GLN A 281 28.80 14.37 6.72
C GLN A 281 30.24 14.69 7.16
N THR A 282 30.53 15.93 7.55
CA THR A 282 31.84 16.36 8.07
C THR A 282 31.94 16.25 9.59
N GLY A 283 30.84 15.88 10.25
CA GLY A 283 30.72 15.78 11.70
C GLY A 283 30.30 17.10 12.37
N GLN A 284 29.97 18.14 11.61
CA GLN A 284 29.52 19.42 12.17
C GLN A 284 28.06 19.31 12.65
N PRO A 285 27.71 19.85 13.83
CA PRO A 285 26.34 19.80 14.34
C PRO A 285 25.35 20.58 13.46
N VAL A 286 24.15 20.03 13.26
CA VAL A 286 23.09 20.67 12.47
C VAL A 286 21.98 21.15 13.39
N ALA A 287 21.82 22.48 13.50
CA ALA A 287 20.82 23.14 14.35
C ALA A 287 19.46 23.34 13.65
N GLY A 288 18.38 23.37 14.43
CA GLY A 288 17.03 23.65 13.93
C GLY A 288 16.42 22.54 13.07
N MET A 289 16.99 21.34 13.10
CA MET A 289 16.58 20.18 12.32
C MET A 289 15.45 19.44 13.01
N ASN A 290 14.41 19.01 12.27
CA ASN A 290 13.36 18.16 12.85
C ASN A 290 13.88 16.73 12.97
N VAL A 291 13.76 16.15 14.15
CA VAL A 291 14.01 14.73 14.43
C VAL A 291 12.68 14.09 14.82
N LEU A 292 12.27 13.05 14.10
CA LEU A 292 10.99 12.37 14.28
C LEU A 292 11.22 10.94 14.78
N ALA A 293 10.33 10.46 15.66
CA ALA A 293 10.32 9.09 16.13
C ALA A 293 9.01 8.39 15.76
N TYR A 294 9.10 7.26 15.06
CA TYR A 294 7.95 6.49 14.58
C TYR A 294 7.88 5.14 15.27
N ARG A 295 6.76 4.86 15.93
CA ARG A 295 6.57 3.54 16.53
C ARG A 295 6.45 2.48 15.45
N LEU A 296 7.39 1.54 15.42
CA LEU A 296 7.42 0.43 14.48
C LEU A 296 6.52 -0.69 14.98
N THR A 297 5.34 -0.83 14.38
CA THR A 297 4.41 -1.96 14.64
C THR A 297 4.64 -3.13 13.68
N THR A 298 5.43 -2.94 12.63
CA THR A 298 5.90 -3.97 11.69
C THR A 298 7.42 -3.85 11.48
N PRO A 299 8.11 -4.90 11.00
CA PRO A 299 9.58 -5.00 11.10
C PRO A 299 10.42 -4.07 10.21
N VAL A 300 9.82 -3.24 9.34
CA VAL A 300 10.57 -2.40 8.40
C VAL A 300 10.01 -0.98 8.40
N PHE A 301 10.89 0.02 8.44
CA PHE A 301 10.52 1.43 8.28
C PHE A 301 10.05 1.67 6.83
N MET A 302 8.79 1.34 6.57
CA MET A 302 8.17 1.60 5.27
C MET A 302 8.10 3.10 5.03
N MET A 303 8.34 3.53 3.78
CA MET A 303 8.12 4.91 3.31
C MET A 303 6.78 5.53 3.77
N TYR A 304 5.78 4.70 4.06
CA TYR A 304 4.54 5.07 4.75
C TYR A 304 4.77 6.01 5.96
N HIS A 305 5.71 5.68 6.86
CA HIS A 305 5.98 6.50 8.04
C HIS A 305 6.52 7.89 7.67
N VAL A 306 7.40 7.96 6.68
CA VAL A 306 7.94 9.22 6.14
C VAL A 306 6.82 10.12 5.61
N TYR A 307 5.80 9.53 4.97
CA TYR A 307 4.69 10.27 4.38
C TYR A 307 3.60 10.69 5.35
N HIS A 308 3.44 10.05 6.52
CA HIS A 308 2.29 10.30 7.40
C HIS A 308 2.60 11.15 8.65
N GLY A 309 3.88 11.49 8.86
CA GLY A 309 4.34 12.28 10.01
C GLY A 309 4.25 11.54 11.34
N SER A 310 4.90 12.04 12.39
CA SER A 310 4.81 11.49 13.74
C SER A 310 4.37 12.57 14.74
N GLU A 311 3.67 12.14 15.79
CA GLU A 311 3.38 12.97 16.95
C GLU A 311 4.59 13.12 17.91
N HIS A 312 5.62 12.31 17.71
CA HIS A 312 6.87 12.35 18.48
C HIS A 312 7.97 13.00 17.65
N SER A 313 8.36 14.21 18.03
CA SER A 313 9.47 14.92 17.38
C SER A 313 10.17 15.89 18.31
N ALA A 314 11.36 16.33 17.91
CA ALA A 314 12.11 17.41 18.55
C ALA A 314 12.86 18.23 17.49
N LEU A 315 13.21 19.48 17.82
CA LEU A 315 14.16 20.27 17.05
C LEU A 315 15.55 20.13 17.66
N THR A 316 16.57 20.13 16.83
CA THR A 316 17.95 20.18 17.32
C THR A 316 18.32 21.57 17.82
N ASP A 317 19.07 21.63 18.93
CA ASP A 317 19.66 22.87 19.45
C ASP A 317 20.84 23.36 18.59
N ARG A 318 21.49 24.45 19.01
CA ARG A 318 22.67 25.02 18.32
C ARG A 318 23.87 24.06 18.24
N GLN A 319 23.90 23.04 19.09
CA GLN A 319 24.91 22.00 19.13
C GLN A 319 24.40 20.70 18.47
N GLY A 320 23.32 20.77 17.69
CA GLY A 320 22.73 19.62 17.00
C GLY A 320 22.02 18.61 17.91
N ARG A 321 21.88 18.90 19.21
CA ARG A 321 21.33 17.94 20.19
C ARG A 321 19.82 17.96 20.19
N PHE A 322 19.19 16.81 20.38
CA PHE A 322 17.75 16.67 20.50
C PHE A 322 17.36 15.74 21.65
N PHE A 323 16.13 15.93 22.15
CA PHE A 323 15.48 15.01 23.08
C PHE A 323 14.00 14.85 22.70
N ILE A 324 13.58 13.63 22.35
CA ILE A 324 12.18 13.29 22.07
C ILE A 324 11.60 12.60 23.30
N PRO A 325 10.68 13.24 24.05
CA PRO A 325 10.04 12.61 25.19
C PRO A 325 9.11 11.48 24.72
N LEU A 326 9.26 10.30 25.32
CA LEU A 326 8.48 9.10 25.00
C LEU A 326 8.22 8.31 26.30
N ASP A 327 6.98 7.88 26.49
CA ASP A 327 6.49 7.29 27.74
C ASP A 327 5.94 5.87 27.57
N SER A 328 6.16 5.24 26.41
CA SER A 328 5.66 3.90 26.11
C SER A 328 6.73 2.96 25.56
N ASP A 329 6.60 1.68 25.89
CA ASP A 329 7.43 0.61 25.35
C ASP A 329 7.29 0.52 23.83
N GLY A 330 8.41 0.34 23.12
CA GLY A 330 8.38 0.06 21.70
C GLY A 330 9.72 0.22 20.98
N ASN A 331 9.71 -0.16 19.71
CA ASN A 331 10.78 0.18 18.77
C ASN A 331 10.40 1.45 18.02
N TYR A 332 11.31 2.42 17.97
CA TYR A 332 11.07 3.71 17.35
C TYR A 332 12.07 3.93 16.22
N GLY A 333 11.57 3.97 14.98
CA GLY A 333 12.33 4.39 13.80
C GLY A 333 12.61 5.89 13.87
N LEU A 334 13.85 6.30 13.57
CA LEU A 334 14.29 7.70 13.70
C LEU A 334 14.75 8.28 12.37
N VAL A 335 14.30 9.51 12.10
CA VAL A 335 14.67 10.29 10.91
C VAL A 335 14.88 11.75 11.28
N ALA A 336 15.89 12.38 10.71
CA ALA A 336 16.13 13.80 10.78
C ALA A 336 15.93 14.43 9.38
N ARG A 337 15.11 15.49 9.28
CA ARG A 337 14.83 16.15 7.99
C ARG A 337 14.26 17.57 8.09
N ASP A 338 14.42 18.35 7.02
CA ASP A 338 13.93 19.73 6.97
C ASP A 338 12.40 19.81 6.78
N THR A 339 11.88 19.07 5.80
CA THR A 339 10.48 19.19 5.34
C THR A 339 9.66 18.00 5.79
N LEU A 340 8.47 18.20 6.33
CA LEU A 340 7.59 17.11 6.79
C LEU A 340 6.32 17.02 5.94
N GLY A 341 5.79 15.80 5.77
CA GLY A 341 4.51 15.55 5.09
C GLY A 341 4.59 15.20 3.61
N ASP A 342 5.80 14.94 3.10
CA ASP A 342 6.05 14.29 1.80
C ASP A 342 7.40 13.54 1.86
N GLY A 343 7.77 12.79 0.81
CA GLY A 343 9.12 12.27 0.63
C GLY A 343 10.17 13.39 0.52
N PRO A 344 11.46 13.10 0.75
CA PRO A 344 12.51 14.11 0.62
C PRO A 344 12.63 14.71 -0.78
N HIS A 345 12.88 16.01 -0.86
CA HIS A 345 13.09 16.72 -2.13
C HIS A 345 14.56 16.99 -2.40
N ARG A 346 14.91 17.30 -3.66
CA ARG A 346 16.25 17.78 -4.02
C ARG A 346 16.68 18.93 -3.11
N GLY A 347 17.89 18.86 -2.58
CA GLY A 347 18.51 19.87 -1.73
C GLY A 347 18.09 19.83 -0.26
N GLU A 348 17.05 19.07 0.10
CA GLU A 348 16.60 18.86 1.49
C GLU A 348 17.69 18.13 2.27
N LEU A 349 17.97 18.54 3.50
CA LEU A 349 18.76 17.74 4.43
C LEU A 349 17.90 16.57 4.92
N TYR A 350 18.46 15.36 4.84
CA TYR A 350 17.79 14.13 5.23
C TYR A 350 18.77 13.10 5.78
N GLY A 351 18.37 12.36 6.82
CA GLY A 351 19.15 11.26 7.39
C GLY A 351 18.31 10.33 8.25
N LEU A 352 18.57 9.03 8.17
CA LEU A 352 18.00 8.01 9.04
C LEU A 352 18.98 7.68 10.17
N TYR A 353 18.49 7.15 11.28
CA TYR A 353 19.38 6.58 12.30
C TYR A 353 20.13 5.37 11.74
N GLN A 354 21.46 5.34 11.90
CA GLN A 354 22.32 4.35 11.23
C GLN A 354 22.87 3.26 12.17
N GLY A 355 22.43 3.21 13.43
CA GLY A 355 22.97 2.25 14.39
C GLY A 355 22.58 0.78 14.12
N ASN A 356 21.58 0.52 13.28
CA ASN A 356 21.21 -0.81 12.82
C ASN A 356 20.49 -0.74 11.46
N VAL A 357 20.16 -1.92 10.91
CA VAL A 357 19.46 -2.07 9.64
C VAL A 357 17.99 -1.63 9.69
N ARG A 358 17.41 -1.50 10.88
CA ARG A 358 15.99 -1.11 11.07
C ARG A 358 15.81 0.39 11.27
N HIS A 359 16.91 1.15 11.36
CA HIS A 359 16.91 2.57 11.72
C HIS A 359 16.15 2.87 13.02
N ALA A 360 16.16 1.93 13.95
CA ALA A 360 15.29 1.99 15.12
C ALA A 360 16.05 1.88 16.44
N VAL A 361 15.49 2.48 17.49
CA VAL A 361 15.93 2.27 18.87
C VAL A 361 14.81 1.62 19.67
N SER A 362 15.17 0.71 20.59
CA SER A 362 14.21 0.11 21.52
C SER A 362 14.14 0.96 22.79
N LEU A 363 12.94 1.36 23.17
CA LEU A 363 12.66 2.11 24.39
C LEU A 363 11.82 1.28 25.35
N LYS A 364 12.15 1.36 26.64
CA LYS A 364 11.31 0.91 27.75
C LYS A 364 10.81 2.11 28.53
N GLN A 365 9.55 2.07 28.94
CA GLN A 365 8.91 3.13 29.70
C GLN A 365 9.75 3.49 30.94
N GLY A 366 9.96 4.79 31.15
CA GLY A 366 10.77 5.32 32.25
C GLY A 366 12.28 5.39 31.97
N GLN A 367 12.75 4.89 30.82
CA GLN A 367 14.17 4.94 30.43
C GLN A 367 14.45 6.06 29.43
N THR A 368 15.69 6.55 29.44
CA THR A 368 16.23 7.35 28.33
C THR A 368 17.19 6.51 27.50
N VAL A 369 16.98 6.48 26.19
CA VAL A 369 17.98 5.98 25.23
C VAL A 369 18.93 7.12 24.90
N GLU A 370 20.19 6.98 25.30
CA GLU A 370 21.26 7.96 25.10
C GLU A 370 22.10 7.65 23.86
N ASN A 371 22.97 8.59 23.48
CA ASN A 371 23.99 8.42 22.43
C ASN A 371 23.45 8.07 21.03
N VAL A 372 22.23 8.50 20.71
CA VAL A 372 21.71 8.38 19.35
C VAL A 372 22.41 9.40 18.45
N SER A 373 22.94 8.95 17.32
CA SER A 373 23.56 9.81 16.32
C SER A 373 22.90 9.63 14.96
N ILE A 374 22.58 10.73 14.29
CA ILE A 374 22.02 10.75 12.93
C ILE A 374 22.90 11.64 12.07
N ILE A 375 23.34 11.10 10.93
CA ILE A 375 24.10 11.85 9.93
C ILE A 375 23.15 12.25 8.81
N VAL A 376 23.02 13.56 8.57
CA VAL A 376 22.21 14.10 7.48
C VAL A 376 23.08 14.49 6.29
N GLY A 377 22.52 14.39 5.10
CA GLY A 377 23.12 14.92 3.88
C GLY A 377 22.05 15.51 2.98
N ARG A 378 22.47 16.35 2.04
CA ARG A 378 21.56 16.92 1.05
C ARG A 378 21.16 15.87 0.02
N VAL A 379 19.86 15.75 -0.22
CA VAL A 379 19.28 14.84 -1.21
C VAL A 379 19.62 15.31 -2.62
N MET A 380 20.23 14.43 -3.44
CA MET A 380 20.59 14.71 -4.84
C MET A 380 21.32 16.07 -5.02
N ASP A 381 22.24 16.39 -4.11
CA ASP A 381 22.99 17.65 -4.11
C ASP A 381 23.98 17.72 -5.27
N ASP A 382 24.08 18.84 -5.98
CA ASP A 382 25.01 19.03 -7.10
C ASP A 382 26.42 19.45 -6.67
N SER A 383 26.66 19.63 -5.37
CA SER A 383 28.00 19.87 -4.84
C SER A 383 28.92 18.64 -5.05
N GLY A 384 30.17 18.91 -5.45
CA GLY A 384 31.12 17.90 -5.93
C GLY A 384 31.42 16.75 -4.95
N GLN A 385 31.88 15.63 -5.51
CA GLN A 385 32.18 14.38 -4.80
C GLN A 385 33.14 14.60 -3.61
N PRO A 386 32.86 14.08 -2.40
CA PRO A 386 33.90 13.96 -1.38
C PRO A 386 35.05 13.10 -1.95
N PRO A 387 36.32 13.48 -1.73
CA PRO A 387 37.45 12.72 -2.22
C PRO A 387 37.37 11.27 -1.72
N ALA A 388 37.73 10.31 -2.58
CA ALA A 388 37.82 8.91 -2.17
C ALA A 388 38.75 8.82 -0.96
N GLY A 389 38.25 8.26 0.14
CA GLY A 389 39.06 8.09 1.34
C GLY A 389 40.27 7.22 1.03
N THR A 390 41.45 7.64 1.47
CA THR A 390 42.69 6.84 1.42
C THR A 390 42.74 5.75 2.50
N ALA A 391 41.62 5.53 3.20
CA ALA A 391 41.51 4.56 4.27
C ALA A 391 41.54 3.12 3.74
N PRO A 392 42.15 2.17 4.46
CA PRO A 392 42.18 0.78 4.06
C PRO A 392 40.75 0.20 3.99
N GLN A 393 40.44 -0.39 2.83
CA GLN A 393 39.15 -1.02 2.55
C GLN A 393 39.07 -2.40 3.22
N VAL A 394 37.90 -2.74 3.77
CA VAL A 394 37.61 -4.08 4.29
C VAL A 394 37.25 -4.99 3.11
N VAL A 395 37.96 -6.09 2.90
CA VAL A 395 37.59 -7.07 1.86
C VAL A 395 36.72 -8.16 2.48
N VAL A 396 35.56 -8.42 1.88
CA VAL A 396 34.63 -9.49 2.26
C VAL A 396 34.47 -10.42 1.07
N GLY A 397 34.60 -11.72 1.32
CA GLY A 397 34.59 -12.76 0.30
C GLY A 397 35.98 -13.15 -0.19
N THR A 398 36.05 -14.31 -0.83
CA THR A 398 37.29 -14.96 -1.25
C THR A 398 37.23 -15.31 -2.73
N THR A 399 38.39 -15.43 -3.37
CA THR A 399 38.50 -15.92 -4.76
C THR A 399 38.63 -17.44 -4.84
N ASP A 400 38.65 -18.15 -3.70
CA ASP A 400 38.81 -19.60 -3.61
C ASP A 400 37.48 -20.38 -3.73
N GLY A 401 36.36 -19.68 -3.89
CA GLY A 401 35.03 -20.25 -4.10
C GLY A 401 34.22 -20.52 -2.83
N ASN A 402 34.73 -20.19 -1.64
CA ASN A 402 33.94 -20.32 -0.40
C ASN A 402 32.94 -19.17 -0.24
N PRO A 403 31.62 -19.42 -0.15
CA PRO A 403 30.64 -18.36 0.00
C PRO A 403 30.69 -17.72 1.39
N VAL A 404 30.58 -16.39 1.46
CA VAL A 404 30.42 -15.66 2.72
C VAL A 404 28.94 -15.38 2.97
N VAL A 405 28.44 -15.82 4.14
CA VAL A 405 27.04 -15.61 4.53
C VAL A 405 26.91 -14.34 5.39
N LEU A 406 26.07 -13.40 4.95
CA LEU A 406 25.73 -12.17 5.65
C LEU A 406 24.26 -12.22 6.12
N SER A 407 24.04 -12.05 7.41
CA SER A 407 22.72 -11.75 8.00
C SER A 407 22.49 -10.24 8.01
N ASP A 408 21.66 -9.74 8.94
CA ASP A 408 21.51 -8.31 9.18
C ASP A 408 22.88 -7.67 9.49
N THR A 409 23.39 -6.86 8.55
CA THR A 409 24.77 -6.35 8.55
C THR A 409 24.78 -4.85 8.27
N VAL A 410 25.62 -4.10 9.00
CA VAL A 410 25.80 -2.66 8.79
C VAL A 410 27.23 -2.39 8.34
N ILE A 411 27.38 -1.78 7.18
CA ILE A 411 28.67 -1.40 6.60
C ILE A 411 28.91 0.09 6.90
N THR A 412 29.84 0.35 7.82
CA THR A 412 30.24 1.70 8.28
C THR A 412 31.65 2.12 7.86
N ARG A 413 32.33 1.25 7.10
CA ARG A 413 33.68 1.48 6.56
C ARG A 413 33.73 1.01 5.12
N ASP A 414 34.55 1.67 4.31
CA ASP A 414 34.70 1.31 2.90
C ASP A 414 35.00 -0.19 2.76
N THR A 415 34.19 -0.87 1.97
CA THR A 415 34.14 -2.33 1.88
C THR A 415 34.17 -2.77 0.42
N VAL A 416 34.90 -3.84 0.16
CA VAL A 416 35.00 -4.48 -1.15
C VAL A 416 34.44 -5.89 -1.07
N TRP A 417 33.53 -6.23 -1.96
CA TRP A 417 33.01 -7.60 -2.13
C TRP A 417 33.63 -8.29 -3.33
N GLN A 418 33.90 -9.58 -3.18
CA GLN A 418 34.40 -10.48 -4.22
C GLN A 418 33.93 -11.92 -4.00
N GLY A 419 33.95 -12.75 -5.05
CA GLY A 419 33.58 -14.16 -4.95
C GLY A 419 32.07 -14.37 -4.80
N GLU A 420 31.66 -15.25 -3.88
CA GLU A 420 30.25 -15.53 -3.61
C GLU A 420 29.81 -14.96 -2.25
N ILE A 421 28.73 -14.18 -2.25
CA ILE A 421 28.11 -13.59 -1.06
C ILE A 421 26.68 -14.09 -0.95
N ILE A 422 26.30 -14.68 0.19
CA ILE A 422 24.93 -15.13 0.47
C ILE A 422 24.30 -14.20 1.50
N ILE A 423 23.18 -13.55 1.17
CA ILE A 423 22.45 -12.64 2.06
C ILE A 423 21.20 -13.34 2.61
N GLN A 424 21.03 -13.32 3.94
CA GLN A 424 19.86 -13.89 4.66
C GLN A 424 19.20 -12.86 5.61
N GLY A 425 19.23 -11.59 5.21
CA GLY A 425 18.71 -10.46 5.97
C GLY A 425 18.94 -9.16 5.20
N VAL A 426 19.13 -8.06 5.95
CA VAL A 426 19.37 -6.73 5.35
C VAL A 426 20.84 -6.35 5.47
N VAL A 427 21.45 -5.90 4.38
CA VAL A 427 22.79 -5.28 4.39
C VAL A 427 22.65 -3.78 4.17
N ALA A 428 22.98 -2.96 5.16
CA ALA A 428 22.90 -1.51 5.06
C ALA A 428 24.27 -0.86 4.86
N VAL A 429 24.48 -0.20 3.72
CA VAL A 429 25.65 0.64 3.43
C VAL A 429 25.38 2.05 3.93
N LYS A 430 26.05 2.45 5.00
CA LYS A 430 25.76 3.71 5.70
C LYS A 430 26.37 4.93 5.00
N ARG A 431 25.77 6.10 5.27
CA ARG A 431 26.20 7.39 4.70
C ARG A 431 27.69 7.63 4.99
N GLY A 432 28.41 8.16 4.02
CA GLY A 432 29.87 8.39 4.13
C GLY A 432 30.74 7.15 3.90
N THR A 433 30.14 6.01 3.54
CA THR A 433 30.84 4.76 3.23
C THR A 433 30.57 4.31 1.79
N THR A 434 31.56 3.67 1.17
CA THR A 434 31.46 3.06 -0.15
C THR A 434 31.48 1.52 -0.06
N LEU A 435 30.50 0.87 -0.67
CA LEU A 435 30.57 -0.55 -1.02
C LEU A 435 30.98 -0.69 -2.49
N GLN A 436 32.11 -1.33 -2.73
CA GLN A 436 32.57 -1.69 -4.08
C GLN A 436 32.39 -3.20 -4.29
N ILE A 437 31.83 -3.59 -5.43
CA ILE A 437 31.66 -5.00 -5.81
C ILE A 437 32.54 -5.27 -7.02
N ARG A 438 33.45 -6.24 -6.90
CA ARG A 438 34.40 -6.60 -7.97
C ARG A 438 33.71 -7.37 -9.11
N PRO A 439 34.23 -7.29 -10.35
CA PRO A 439 33.77 -8.14 -11.46
C PRO A 439 33.73 -9.63 -11.09
N GLY A 440 32.74 -10.35 -11.62
CA GLY A 440 32.55 -11.78 -11.38
C GLY A 440 31.94 -12.15 -10.02
N THR A 441 31.65 -11.16 -9.15
CA THR A 441 31.00 -11.43 -7.85
C THR A 441 29.57 -11.91 -8.05
N THR A 442 29.18 -12.98 -7.34
CA THR A 442 27.80 -13.48 -7.29
C THR A 442 27.22 -13.23 -5.90
N ILE A 443 26.08 -12.53 -5.85
CA ILE A 443 25.32 -12.22 -4.65
C ILE A 443 24.03 -13.02 -4.72
N ARG A 444 23.85 -13.98 -3.80
CA ARG A 444 22.68 -14.84 -3.70
C ARG A 444 21.85 -14.46 -2.48
N PHE A 445 20.54 -14.31 -2.63
CA PHE A 445 19.64 -14.00 -1.53
C PHE A 445 18.85 -15.23 -1.11
N ARG A 446 18.98 -15.64 0.14
CA ARG A 446 18.14 -16.68 0.74
C ARG A 446 16.77 -16.11 1.05
N LYS A 447 15.72 -16.82 0.67
CA LYS A 447 14.35 -16.36 0.91
C LYS A 447 14.00 -16.51 2.39
N THR A 448 13.83 -15.38 3.06
CA THR A 448 13.26 -15.31 4.42
C THR A 448 12.13 -14.29 4.41
N ASP A 449 10.93 -14.67 4.83
CA ASP A 449 9.76 -13.79 4.88
C ASP A 449 9.30 -13.66 6.34
N ARG A 450 9.84 -12.67 7.05
CA ARG A 450 9.60 -12.45 8.49
C ARG A 450 8.26 -11.75 8.75
N ASP A 451 7.69 -11.07 7.75
CA ASP A 451 6.44 -10.31 7.88
C ASP A 451 5.23 -10.98 7.18
N ASN A 452 5.44 -12.15 6.56
CA ASN A 452 4.45 -12.99 5.88
C ASN A 452 3.74 -12.27 4.73
N ASN A 453 4.50 -11.54 3.90
CA ASN A 453 3.98 -10.79 2.76
C ASN A 453 4.20 -11.49 1.40
N ASP A 454 4.70 -12.73 1.41
CA ASP A 454 5.09 -13.56 0.26
C ASP A 454 6.32 -13.05 -0.53
N VAL A 455 7.07 -12.11 0.02
CA VAL A 455 8.32 -11.57 -0.53
C VAL A 455 9.47 -11.83 0.44
N GLY A 456 10.63 -12.23 -0.07
CA GLY A 456 11.82 -12.38 0.77
C GLY A 456 12.38 -11.02 1.24
N ASP A 457 12.74 -10.94 2.51
CA ASP A 457 13.32 -9.77 3.19
C ASP A 457 14.78 -9.47 2.80
N GLY A 458 15.39 -10.29 1.94
CA GLY A 458 16.76 -10.09 1.48
C GLY A 458 16.92 -8.73 0.78
N GLU A 459 17.72 -7.83 1.34
CA GLU A 459 17.84 -6.45 0.88
C GLU A 459 19.28 -5.94 1.00
N ILE A 460 19.71 -5.10 0.04
CA ILE A 460 20.85 -4.21 0.20
C ILE A 460 20.34 -2.76 0.21
N LEU A 461 20.45 -2.09 1.35
CA LEU A 461 20.04 -0.69 1.51
C LEU A 461 21.25 0.23 1.45
N VAL A 462 21.30 1.11 0.46
CA VAL A 462 22.40 2.04 0.20
C VAL A 462 21.99 3.46 0.60
N GLU A 463 22.51 3.93 1.74
CA GLU A 463 22.52 5.33 2.17
C GLU A 463 23.90 6.00 1.89
N GLY A 464 24.95 5.18 1.80
CA GLY A 464 26.30 5.55 1.37
C GLY A 464 26.41 5.58 -0.14
N ARG A 465 27.45 4.95 -0.68
CA ARG A 465 27.71 4.84 -2.11
C ARG A 465 27.91 3.37 -2.53
N LEU A 466 27.40 2.99 -3.70
CA LEU A 466 27.65 1.69 -4.30
C LEU A 466 28.41 1.82 -5.62
N ILE A 467 29.47 1.04 -5.79
CA ILE A 467 30.16 0.87 -7.07
C ILE A 467 30.09 -0.62 -7.44
N ALA A 468 29.12 -0.99 -8.28
CA ALA A 468 29.02 -2.31 -8.87
C ALA A 468 29.37 -2.22 -10.36
N ARG A 469 30.64 -2.44 -10.67
CA ARG A 469 31.18 -2.36 -12.04
C ARG A 469 31.75 -3.72 -12.43
N GLY A 470 30.93 -4.52 -13.11
CA GLY A 470 31.35 -5.75 -13.75
C GLY A 470 32.12 -5.48 -15.04
N THR A 471 32.31 -6.54 -15.82
CA THR A 471 32.82 -6.49 -17.19
C THR A 471 31.89 -7.32 -18.09
N PRO A 472 31.92 -7.15 -19.43
CA PRO A 472 31.14 -8.01 -20.33
C PRO A 472 31.36 -9.50 -20.08
N GLU A 473 32.61 -9.90 -19.79
CA GLU A 473 33.03 -11.28 -19.56
C GLU A 473 32.77 -11.75 -18.12
N ASN A 474 32.93 -10.86 -17.14
CA ASN A 474 32.76 -11.16 -15.71
C ASN A 474 31.74 -10.20 -15.08
N ARG A 475 30.46 -10.49 -15.33
CA ARG A 475 29.33 -9.72 -14.80
C ARG A 475 29.17 -9.92 -13.30
N ILE A 476 28.59 -8.92 -12.63
CA ILE A 476 28.15 -9.05 -11.24
C ILE A 476 26.72 -9.56 -11.24
N VAL A 477 26.44 -10.64 -10.51
CA VAL A 477 25.13 -11.31 -10.53
C VAL A 477 24.43 -11.18 -9.18
N PHE A 478 23.21 -10.65 -9.18
CA PHE A 478 22.30 -10.61 -8.04
C PHE A 478 21.13 -11.56 -8.31
N THR A 479 20.98 -12.62 -7.51
CA THR A 479 20.04 -13.71 -7.81
C THR A 479 19.52 -14.43 -6.56
N SER A 480 18.54 -15.33 -6.73
CA SER A 480 18.00 -16.15 -5.63
C SER A 480 18.99 -17.24 -5.21
N ALA A 481 19.08 -17.53 -3.91
CA ALA A 481 19.81 -18.67 -3.39
C ALA A 481 19.02 -19.98 -3.45
N GLU A 482 17.71 -19.92 -3.73
CA GLU A 482 16.80 -21.06 -3.69
C GLU A 482 17.02 -22.06 -4.85
N ASP A 483 16.70 -23.33 -4.62
CA ASP A 483 16.78 -24.39 -5.63
C ASP A 483 15.79 -24.19 -6.79
N LYS A 484 14.69 -23.49 -6.52
CA LYS A 484 13.65 -23.13 -7.51
C LYS A 484 13.41 -21.63 -7.49
N PRO A 485 14.30 -20.84 -8.10
CA PRO A 485 14.21 -19.39 -8.10
C PRO A 485 12.87 -18.87 -8.64
N ALA A 486 12.27 -17.93 -7.93
CA ALA A 486 11.03 -17.28 -8.30
C ALA A 486 11.08 -15.77 -8.02
N ALA A 487 10.38 -14.99 -8.84
CA ALA A 487 10.27 -13.55 -8.62
C ALA A 487 9.71 -13.25 -7.22
N GLY A 488 10.43 -12.44 -6.45
CA GLY A 488 10.09 -12.09 -5.07
C GLY A 488 10.79 -12.97 -4.02
N ASP A 489 11.74 -13.82 -4.41
CA ASP A 489 12.58 -14.53 -3.43
C ASP A 489 13.43 -13.59 -2.57
N TRP A 490 13.64 -12.37 -3.04
CA TRP A 490 14.28 -11.30 -2.30
C TRP A 490 13.68 -9.95 -2.68
N SER A 491 13.95 -8.94 -1.85
CA SER A 491 13.29 -7.64 -1.93
C SER A 491 13.94 -6.76 -3.00
N TYR A 492 15.03 -6.07 -2.67
CA TYR A 492 15.60 -5.02 -3.53
C TYR A 492 17.10 -4.76 -3.28
N LEU A 493 17.78 -4.26 -4.32
CA LEU A 493 18.89 -3.34 -4.13
C LEU A 493 18.30 -1.93 -4.08
N GLN A 494 18.25 -1.33 -2.89
CA GLN A 494 17.60 -0.05 -2.66
C GLN A 494 18.62 1.08 -2.45
N PHE A 495 18.47 2.17 -3.20
CA PHE A 495 19.11 3.45 -2.90
C PHE A 495 18.10 4.35 -2.19
N LEU A 496 18.50 4.90 -1.04
CA LEU A 496 17.64 5.78 -0.25
C LEU A 496 18.43 7.00 0.22
N ALA A 497 18.20 8.15 -0.44
CA ALA A 497 18.91 9.39 -0.16
C ALA A 497 20.43 9.21 -0.10
N SER A 498 20.97 8.36 -1.00
CA SER A 498 22.36 7.91 -1.00
C SER A 498 23.34 9.04 -1.31
N ASN A 499 24.62 8.85 -0.95
CA ASN A 499 25.71 9.67 -1.48
C ASN A 499 25.77 9.52 -3.03
N ARG A 500 26.23 10.57 -3.73
CA ARG A 500 26.39 10.55 -5.19
C ARG A 500 27.44 9.52 -5.67
N GLY A 501 27.42 9.27 -6.98
CA GLY A 501 28.42 8.45 -7.67
C GLY A 501 28.09 6.96 -7.59
N ASN A 502 26.80 6.62 -7.53
CA ASN A 502 26.36 5.23 -7.55
C ASN A 502 26.40 4.70 -8.98
N ILE A 503 27.02 3.53 -9.15
CA ILE A 503 27.26 2.93 -10.46
C ILE A 503 26.80 1.48 -10.43
N ILE A 504 26.00 1.12 -11.44
CA ILE A 504 25.61 -0.25 -11.78
C ILE A 504 25.96 -0.46 -13.24
N GLU A 505 26.97 -1.28 -13.52
CA GLU A 505 27.50 -1.46 -14.86
C GLU A 505 27.90 -2.91 -15.08
N HIS A 506 27.49 -3.49 -16.21
CA HIS A 506 27.70 -4.91 -16.50
C HIS A 506 27.19 -5.85 -15.38
N CYS A 507 26.02 -5.53 -14.82
CA CYS A 507 25.36 -6.31 -13.78
C CYS A 507 24.22 -7.18 -14.34
N GLN A 508 23.73 -8.10 -13.52
CA GLN A 508 22.55 -8.93 -13.76
C GLN A 508 21.69 -9.02 -12.50
N PHE A 509 20.39 -8.79 -12.64
CA PHE A 509 19.41 -8.87 -11.54
C PHE A 509 18.29 -9.84 -11.87
N GLU A 510 18.07 -10.82 -10.98
CA GLU A 510 17.10 -11.88 -11.17
C GLU A 510 16.29 -12.22 -9.92
N TYR A 511 15.03 -12.62 -10.13
CA TYR A 511 14.15 -13.18 -9.10
C TYR A 511 13.82 -12.24 -7.93
N ALA A 512 14.08 -10.96 -8.07
CA ALA A 512 13.75 -9.93 -7.09
C ALA A 512 12.27 -9.54 -7.14
N PHE A 513 11.77 -8.96 -6.04
CA PHE A 513 10.55 -8.15 -6.10
C PHE A 513 10.80 -6.87 -6.91
N ALA A 514 11.92 -6.19 -6.68
CA ALA A 514 12.44 -5.19 -7.60
C ALA A 514 13.96 -5.34 -7.71
N GLY A 515 14.50 -5.53 -8.92
CA GLY A 515 15.96 -5.69 -9.08
C GLY A 515 16.71 -4.50 -8.49
N VAL A 516 16.31 -3.29 -8.88
CA VAL A 516 16.82 -2.03 -8.32
C VAL A 516 15.66 -1.10 -7.95
N MET A 517 15.74 -0.50 -6.76
CA MET A 517 14.79 0.52 -6.28
C MET A 517 15.52 1.82 -5.93
N ILE A 518 15.12 2.96 -6.51
CA ILE A 518 15.84 4.24 -6.38
C ILE A 518 14.93 5.32 -5.82
N HIS A 519 15.20 5.75 -4.59
CA HIS A 519 14.47 6.79 -3.90
C HIS A 519 15.44 7.91 -3.47
N TYR A 520 15.28 9.11 -4.04
CA TYR A 520 15.98 10.33 -3.66
C TYR A 520 17.51 10.29 -3.91
N ALA A 521 17.92 9.62 -4.98
CA ALA A 521 19.32 9.26 -5.22
C ALA A 521 19.76 9.52 -6.66
N ASP A 522 21.09 9.62 -6.83
CA ASP A 522 21.81 9.67 -8.11
C ASP A 522 22.35 8.28 -8.43
N VAL A 523 21.98 7.72 -9.59
CA VAL A 523 22.43 6.39 -10.03
C VAL A 523 22.64 6.35 -11.55
N LYS A 524 23.79 5.82 -11.97
CA LYS A 524 24.07 5.48 -13.37
C LYS A 524 23.99 3.98 -13.58
N ILE A 525 23.17 3.56 -14.53
CA ILE A 525 22.96 2.16 -14.90
C ILE A 525 23.34 2.00 -16.38
N SER A 526 24.27 1.10 -16.67
CA SER A 526 24.65 0.78 -18.05
C SER A 526 24.91 -0.72 -18.25
N ASP A 527 24.68 -1.22 -19.47
CA ASP A 527 24.99 -2.59 -19.87
C ASP A 527 24.48 -3.67 -18.92
N THR A 528 23.31 -3.44 -18.33
CA THR A 528 22.78 -4.27 -17.25
C THR A 528 21.56 -5.08 -17.71
N LEU A 529 21.48 -6.32 -17.24
CA LEU A 529 20.38 -7.25 -17.53
C LEU A 529 19.42 -7.35 -16.34
N PHE A 530 18.16 -7.01 -16.54
CA PHE A 530 17.09 -7.21 -15.57
C PHE A 530 16.13 -8.28 -16.09
N ARG A 531 16.09 -9.46 -15.47
CA ARG A 531 15.21 -10.54 -15.93
C ARG A 531 14.53 -11.34 -14.83
N ASN A 532 13.34 -11.87 -15.13
CA ASN A 532 12.57 -12.74 -14.22
C ASN A 532 12.28 -12.09 -12.85
N ASN A 533 12.18 -10.76 -12.79
CA ASN A 533 11.81 -10.03 -11.57
C ASN A 533 10.32 -9.68 -11.59
N ASN A 534 9.76 -9.34 -10.43
CA ASN A 534 8.45 -8.68 -10.41
C ASN A 534 8.58 -7.26 -11.01
N ARG A 535 9.66 -6.54 -10.69
CA ARG A 535 10.04 -5.28 -11.34
C ARG A 535 11.51 -5.31 -11.69
N GLY A 536 11.88 -4.93 -12.91
CA GLY A 536 13.29 -4.73 -13.25
C GLY A 536 13.86 -3.54 -12.50
N LEU A 537 13.33 -2.35 -12.81
CA LEU A 537 13.70 -1.09 -12.18
C LEU A 537 12.47 -0.39 -11.59
N HIS A 538 12.61 0.12 -10.37
CA HIS A 538 11.62 0.96 -9.71
C HIS A 538 12.28 2.27 -9.26
N TYR A 539 11.78 3.43 -9.69
CA TYR A 539 12.29 4.71 -9.18
C TYR A 539 11.18 5.68 -8.79
N ASN A 540 11.51 6.60 -7.88
CA ASN A 540 10.63 7.68 -7.45
C ASN A 540 11.24 9.04 -7.89
N THR A 541 11.63 9.89 -6.96
CA THR A 541 12.51 11.05 -7.21
C THR A 541 13.95 10.54 -7.43
N ALA A 542 14.59 10.86 -8.55
CA ALA A 542 15.95 10.37 -8.86
C ALA A 542 16.67 11.21 -9.93
N ASP A 543 18.00 11.31 -9.80
CA ASP A 543 18.90 11.57 -10.93
C ASP A 543 19.34 10.22 -11.50
N LEU A 544 18.89 9.90 -12.71
CA LEU A 544 18.98 8.54 -13.23
C LEU A 544 19.37 8.55 -14.70
N GLU A 545 20.44 7.83 -15.02
CA GLU A 545 20.82 7.49 -16.39
C GLU A 545 20.72 5.97 -16.54
N VAL A 546 19.93 5.51 -17.52
CA VAL A 546 19.84 4.08 -17.88
C VAL A 546 20.13 3.96 -19.36
N ASP A 547 21.25 3.34 -19.69
CA ASP A 547 21.75 3.24 -21.05
C ASP A 547 22.14 1.79 -21.42
N HIS A 548 21.90 1.38 -22.67
CA HIS A 548 22.27 0.05 -23.19
C HIS A 548 21.90 -1.11 -22.24
N SER A 549 20.72 -1.08 -21.63
CA SER A 549 20.27 -2.10 -20.67
C SER A 549 19.07 -2.88 -21.22
N THR A 550 18.92 -4.13 -20.76
CA THR A 550 17.84 -5.02 -21.21
C THR A 550 16.92 -5.39 -20.05
N PHE A 551 15.62 -5.17 -20.24
CA PHE A 551 14.54 -5.53 -19.33
C PHE A 551 13.67 -6.60 -19.99
N VAL A 552 13.78 -7.85 -19.52
CA VAL A 552 13.15 -9.00 -20.18
C VAL A 552 12.47 -9.96 -19.21
N ASN A 553 11.30 -10.49 -19.55
CA ASN A 553 10.59 -11.48 -18.72
C ASN A 553 10.30 -11.03 -17.27
N ASN A 554 10.19 -9.72 -17.04
CA ASN A 554 9.74 -9.20 -15.76
C ASN A 554 8.21 -9.06 -15.79
N ARG A 555 7.56 -9.02 -14.62
CA ARG A 555 6.15 -8.59 -14.58
C ARG A 555 6.05 -7.13 -15.04
N ILE A 556 6.92 -6.25 -14.54
CA ILE A 556 7.05 -4.87 -15.02
C ILE A 556 8.52 -4.61 -15.36
N GLY A 557 8.82 -4.11 -16.56
CA GLY A 557 10.19 -3.72 -16.93
C GLY A 557 10.67 -2.56 -16.05
N ILE A 558 10.03 -1.39 -16.21
CA ILE A 558 10.34 -0.16 -15.47
C ILE A 558 9.07 0.41 -14.83
N ARG A 559 9.10 0.72 -13.54
CA ARG A 559 8.01 1.38 -12.81
C ARG A 559 8.49 2.69 -12.19
N PHE A 560 7.71 3.77 -12.34
CA PHE A 560 8.00 5.03 -11.67
C PHE A 560 6.77 5.77 -11.15
N MET A 561 7.00 6.71 -10.22
CA MET A 561 5.91 7.39 -9.48
C MET A 561 5.98 8.92 -9.44
N ARG A 562 7.19 9.50 -9.40
CA ARG A 562 7.43 10.95 -9.44
C ARG A 562 8.30 11.30 -10.64
N MET A 563 8.32 12.59 -10.95
CA MET A 563 9.09 13.16 -12.06
C MET A 563 10.16 14.16 -11.57
N GLU A 564 10.50 14.13 -10.28
CA GLU A 564 11.54 15.01 -9.73
C GLU A 564 12.93 14.40 -9.96
N GLY A 565 13.81 15.20 -10.56
CA GLY A 565 15.19 14.82 -10.92
C GLY A 565 15.38 14.58 -12.41
N ASN A 566 16.64 14.40 -12.82
CA ASN A 566 17.04 14.30 -14.22
C ASN A 566 17.10 12.83 -14.62
N VAL A 567 16.05 12.36 -15.31
CA VAL A 567 15.95 10.95 -15.73
C VAL A 567 16.13 10.84 -17.25
N ARG A 568 17.12 10.05 -17.68
CA ARG A 568 17.39 9.70 -19.08
C ARG A 568 17.42 8.18 -19.25
N ILE A 569 16.55 7.67 -20.09
CA ILE A 569 16.41 6.25 -20.42
C ILE A 569 16.65 6.11 -21.93
N THR A 570 17.83 5.65 -22.33
CA THR A 570 18.29 5.64 -23.73
C THR A 570 18.86 4.30 -24.17
N ASN A 571 18.74 3.97 -25.46
CA ASN A 571 19.36 2.79 -26.06
C ASN A 571 19.03 1.47 -25.34
N ASN A 572 17.87 1.37 -24.69
CA ASN A 572 17.48 0.18 -23.94
C ASN A 572 16.61 -0.78 -24.76
N HIS A 573 16.58 -2.04 -24.34
CA HIS A 573 15.70 -3.06 -24.88
C HIS A 573 14.70 -3.53 -23.81
N ILE A 574 13.42 -3.17 -23.95
CA ILE A 574 12.37 -3.44 -22.96
C ILE A 574 11.32 -4.35 -23.61
N THR A 575 11.40 -5.66 -23.34
CA THR A 575 10.62 -6.66 -24.08
C THR A 575 10.16 -7.84 -23.25
N GLN A 576 9.12 -8.56 -23.69
CA GLN A 576 8.60 -9.77 -23.04
C GLN A 576 8.24 -9.59 -21.55
N ASN A 577 7.99 -8.35 -21.11
CA ASN A 577 7.46 -8.07 -19.79
C ASN A 577 5.92 -8.12 -19.83
N ASP A 578 5.23 -8.26 -18.71
CA ASP A 578 3.76 -8.09 -18.74
C ASP A 578 3.41 -6.64 -19.10
N ILE A 579 4.16 -5.68 -18.54
CA ILE A 579 4.12 -4.27 -18.88
C ILE A 579 5.56 -3.78 -19.09
N GLY A 580 5.84 -3.09 -20.19
CA GLY A 580 7.16 -2.51 -20.47
C GLY A 580 7.50 -1.40 -19.47
N VAL A 581 6.75 -0.29 -19.52
CA VAL A 581 6.89 0.86 -18.62
C VAL A 581 5.55 1.19 -17.94
N LEU A 582 5.58 1.40 -16.63
CA LEU A 582 4.40 1.72 -15.82
C LEU A 582 4.61 3.01 -15.00
N PHE A 583 3.83 4.05 -15.29
CA PHE A 583 3.82 5.29 -14.53
C PHE A 583 2.60 5.36 -13.60
N VAL A 584 2.77 5.36 -12.29
CA VAL A 584 1.64 5.38 -11.32
C VAL A 584 1.69 6.60 -10.42
N ARG A 585 0.53 7.09 -9.98
CA ARG A 585 0.51 8.25 -9.10
C ARG A 585 1.07 7.89 -7.73
N GLN A 586 1.97 8.70 -7.21
CA GLN A 586 2.34 8.62 -5.80
C GLN A 586 1.16 9.13 -4.96
N HIS A 587 0.58 8.27 -4.14
CA HIS A 587 -0.52 8.63 -3.24
C HIS A 587 0.08 9.24 -1.97
N VAL A 588 0.38 10.54 -1.98
CA VAL A 588 0.85 11.26 -0.78
C VAL A 588 -0.21 12.26 -0.34
N ASN A 589 -0.48 12.31 0.97
CA ASN A 589 -1.25 13.37 1.61
C ASN A 589 -0.38 14.64 1.68
N ALA A 590 -0.19 15.29 0.54
CA ALA A 590 0.69 16.44 0.44
C ALA A 590 -0.06 17.74 0.71
N VAL A 591 0.59 18.67 1.42
CA VAL A 591 0.08 20.02 1.67
C VAL A 591 -0.09 20.83 0.37
N ASN A 592 0.66 20.48 -0.69
CA ASN A 592 0.54 21.14 -1.99
C ASN A 592 1.00 20.21 -3.15
N PHE A 593 0.07 19.49 -3.78
CA PHE A 593 0.37 18.56 -4.87
C PHE A 593 0.93 19.27 -6.12
N GLU A 594 0.54 20.53 -6.37
CA GLU A 594 1.05 21.35 -7.46
C GLU A 594 2.57 21.63 -7.30
N GLN A 595 3.03 21.80 -6.05
CA GLN A 595 4.44 22.06 -5.74
C GLN A 595 5.29 20.80 -5.52
N LEU A 596 4.68 19.62 -5.31
CA LEU A 596 5.45 18.37 -5.15
C LEU A 596 6.13 17.92 -6.45
N ASN A 597 5.59 18.32 -7.59
CA ASN A 597 6.14 18.04 -8.92
C ASN A 597 6.99 19.21 -9.43
N ARG A 598 7.91 19.74 -8.62
CA ARG A 598 9.01 20.64 -9.07
C ARG A 598 10.08 19.89 -9.92
N GLY A 599 9.74 18.76 -10.52
CA GLY A 599 10.53 18.20 -11.60
C GLY A 599 10.48 19.17 -12.77
N GLN A 600 11.61 19.82 -13.07
CA GLN A 600 11.70 20.76 -14.19
C GLN A 600 11.51 20.05 -15.54
N GLU A 601 11.69 18.72 -15.61
CA GLU A 601 11.64 17.94 -16.85
C GLU A 601 10.91 16.60 -16.67
N VAL A 602 10.10 16.21 -17.65
CA VAL A 602 9.50 14.87 -17.73
C VAL A 602 10.63 13.86 -17.99
N PRO A 603 10.62 12.65 -17.39
CA PRO A 603 11.61 11.62 -17.70
C PRO A 603 11.77 11.39 -19.20
N ALA A 604 13.00 11.52 -19.70
CA ALA A 604 13.29 11.39 -21.12
C ALA A 604 13.49 9.92 -21.49
N TYR A 605 12.50 9.33 -22.16
CA TYR A 605 12.61 8.02 -22.81
C TYR A 605 12.81 8.24 -24.30
N GLN A 606 14.01 7.98 -24.82
CA GLN A 606 14.34 8.20 -26.23
C GLN A 606 15.32 7.14 -26.75
N GLY A 607 15.19 6.74 -28.01
CA GLY A 607 16.10 5.79 -28.64
C GLY A 607 16.02 4.39 -28.03
N ASN A 608 14.86 3.99 -27.48
CA ASN A 608 14.67 2.66 -26.92
C ASN A 608 13.88 1.75 -27.86
N ASN A 609 14.12 0.45 -27.75
CA ASN A 609 13.28 -0.61 -28.32
C ASN A 609 12.31 -1.12 -27.24
N ILE A 610 11.05 -0.69 -27.28
CA ILE A 610 10.01 -1.08 -26.31
C ILE A 610 8.92 -1.86 -27.04
N HIS A 611 8.97 -3.18 -26.99
CA HIS A 611 8.15 -4.02 -27.87
C HIS A 611 7.90 -5.41 -27.30
N ALA A 612 6.92 -6.14 -27.85
CA ALA A 612 6.58 -7.50 -27.47
C ALA A 612 6.33 -7.70 -25.95
N ASN A 613 5.83 -6.66 -25.27
CA ASN A 613 5.33 -6.78 -23.90
C ASN A 613 3.89 -7.31 -23.92
N ARG A 614 3.52 -8.20 -22.98
CA ARG A 614 2.32 -9.04 -23.08
C ARG A 614 1.01 -8.24 -23.01
N ASN A 615 0.97 -7.19 -22.20
CA ASN A 615 -0.22 -6.35 -22.07
C ASN A 615 -0.03 -4.99 -22.74
N TYR A 616 0.98 -4.22 -22.30
CA TYR A 616 1.22 -2.86 -22.77
C TYR A 616 2.71 -2.54 -22.82
N ASN A 617 3.14 -1.78 -23.82
CA ASN A 617 4.48 -1.22 -23.88
C ASN A 617 4.63 -0.05 -22.88
N PHE A 618 3.59 0.78 -22.76
CA PHE A 618 3.53 1.85 -21.77
C PHE A 618 2.15 1.94 -21.14
N SER A 619 2.07 2.08 -19.82
CA SER A 619 0.81 2.15 -19.08
C SER A 619 0.82 3.28 -18.06
N LEU A 620 -0.27 4.06 -18.04
CA LEU A 620 -0.60 4.99 -16.96
C LEU A 620 -1.43 4.28 -15.89
N GLY A 621 -0.98 4.39 -14.65
CA GLY A 621 -1.72 3.98 -13.47
C GLY A 621 -2.87 4.92 -13.15
N GLU A 622 -3.76 4.47 -12.26
CA GLU A 622 -4.95 5.22 -11.85
C GLU A 622 -4.60 6.64 -11.42
N GLU A 623 -5.50 7.58 -11.74
CA GLU A 623 -5.46 8.95 -11.27
C GLU A 623 -4.29 9.81 -11.77
N GLN A 624 -3.56 9.36 -12.80
CA GLN A 624 -2.56 10.18 -13.47
C GLN A 624 -3.20 11.31 -14.28
N GLU A 625 -2.92 12.56 -13.92
CA GLU A 625 -3.56 13.77 -14.47
C GLU A 625 -2.64 14.57 -15.40
N ARG A 626 -1.40 14.12 -15.62
CA ARG A 626 -0.44 14.76 -16.52
C ARG A 626 -0.19 13.93 -17.76
N ASP A 627 -0.25 14.57 -18.91
CA ASP A 627 0.16 13.96 -20.17
C ASP A 627 1.67 13.70 -20.12
N ILE A 628 2.11 12.57 -20.69
CA ILE A 628 3.51 12.16 -20.70
C ILE A 628 4.02 12.06 -22.13
N LYS A 629 5.18 12.66 -22.38
CA LYS A 629 5.83 12.67 -23.70
C LYS A 629 6.94 11.63 -23.74
N VAL A 630 6.86 10.70 -24.67
CA VAL A 630 7.83 9.61 -24.88
C VAL A 630 8.17 9.40 -26.36
N PRO A 631 8.59 10.45 -27.09
CA PRO A 631 8.89 10.35 -28.51
C PRO A 631 10.20 9.61 -28.78
N GLY A 632 10.44 9.27 -30.05
CA GLY A 632 11.71 8.77 -30.52
C GLY A 632 12.06 7.36 -30.04
N ASN A 633 11.07 6.54 -29.70
CA ASN A 633 11.23 5.13 -29.37
C ASN A 633 10.65 4.25 -30.48
N TRP A 634 11.17 3.04 -30.63
CA TRP A 634 10.55 2.02 -31.48
C TRP A 634 9.61 1.16 -30.64
N TRP A 635 8.35 1.08 -31.04
CA TRP A 635 7.27 0.43 -30.28
C TRP A 635 6.93 -1.00 -30.74
N GLY A 636 7.74 -1.56 -31.64
CA GLY A 636 7.52 -2.87 -32.24
C GLY A 636 6.84 -2.85 -33.61
N THR A 637 6.37 -1.69 -34.07
CA THR A 637 5.62 -1.54 -35.33
C THR A 637 5.68 -0.10 -35.85
N PRO A 638 5.71 0.12 -37.17
CA PRO A 638 5.59 1.45 -37.77
C PRO A 638 4.14 1.96 -37.83
N SER A 639 3.13 1.13 -37.49
CA SER A 639 1.72 1.52 -37.56
C SER A 639 1.27 2.30 -36.32
N THR A 640 0.92 3.57 -36.48
CA THR A 640 0.44 4.44 -35.38
C THR A 640 -0.74 3.83 -34.63
N SER A 641 -1.72 3.23 -35.32
CA SER A 641 -2.88 2.62 -34.67
C SER A 641 -2.50 1.38 -33.86
N ALA A 642 -1.55 0.57 -34.35
CA ALA A 642 -1.04 -0.57 -33.61
C ALA A 642 -0.21 -0.14 -32.39
N VAL A 643 0.57 0.95 -32.49
CA VAL A 643 1.26 1.54 -31.33
C VAL A 643 0.25 2.01 -30.29
N ALA A 644 -0.82 2.70 -30.69
CA ALA A 644 -1.87 3.17 -29.79
C ALA A 644 -2.55 2.02 -29.01
N GLU A 645 -2.72 0.84 -29.63
CA GLU A 645 -3.25 -0.34 -28.93
C GLU A 645 -2.33 -0.83 -27.80
N LEU A 646 -1.02 -0.65 -27.94
CA LEU A 646 0.00 -1.03 -26.95
C LEU A 646 0.17 -0.01 -25.80
N MET A 647 -0.59 1.09 -25.83
CA MET A 647 -0.61 2.13 -24.80
C MET A 647 -1.85 2.01 -23.91
N TYR A 648 -1.70 2.08 -22.59
CA TYR A 648 -2.82 2.22 -21.66
C TYR A 648 -2.91 3.65 -21.12
N ASP A 649 -3.79 4.45 -21.72
CA ASP A 649 -3.93 5.89 -21.47
C ASP A 649 -5.41 6.35 -21.49
N ARG A 650 -5.64 7.66 -21.62
CA ARG A 650 -6.96 8.30 -21.67
C ARG A 650 -7.93 7.67 -22.67
N SER A 651 -7.44 7.15 -23.79
CA SER A 651 -8.27 6.50 -24.82
C SER A 651 -8.96 5.24 -24.28
N LYS A 652 -8.29 4.51 -23.38
CA LYS A 652 -8.80 3.27 -22.76
C LYS A 652 -9.42 3.52 -21.39
N ASN A 653 -9.01 4.59 -20.70
CA ASN A 653 -9.56 4.97 -19.40
C ASN A 653 -9.66 6.49 -19.26
N PRO A 654 -10.87 7.09 -19.25
CA PRO A 654 -11.04 8.54 -19.24
C PRO A 654 -10.58 9.23 -17.94
N THR A 655 -10.19 8.46 -16.91
CA THR A 655 -9.70 8.98 -15.61
C THR A 655 -8.18 9.15 -15.54
N VAL A 656 -7.45 8.75 -16.59
CA VAL A 656 -6.01 8.97 -16.72
C VAL A 656 -5.71 9.86 -17.93
N SER A 657 -4.51 10.47 -17.95
CA SER A 657 -4.02 11.36 -18.99
C SER A 657 -3.56 10.64 -20.28
N ARG A 658 -3.04 11.40 -21.25
CA ARG A 658 -2.60 10.88 -22.55
C ARG A 658 -1.12 10.48 -22.53
N ILE A 659 -0.77 9.49 -23.34
CA ILE A 659 0.62 9.17 -23.68
C ILE A 659 0.89 9.74 -25.07
N GLU A 660 1.79 10.72 -25.16
CA GLU A 660 2.25 11.34 -26.41
C GLU A 660 3.52 10.63 -26.88
N PHE A 661 3.37 9.67 -27.78
CA PHE A 661 4.46 8.83 -28.29
C PHE A 661 4.97 9.25 -29.68
N GLU A 662 4.37 10.26 -30.32
CA GLU A 662 4.78 10.76 -31.63
C GLU A 662 5.78 11.94 -31.52
N PRO A 663 6.75 12.05 -32.44
CA PRO A 663 7.10 11.06 -33.47
C PRO A 663 7.72 9.80 -32.83
N PHE A 664 7.45 8.61 -33.39
CA PHE A 664 8.10 7.35 -32.99
C PHE A 664 8.96 6.80 -34.12
N LEU A 665 9.86 5.88 -33.81
CA LEU A 665 10.77 5.28 -34.79
C LEU A 665 10.07 4.19 -35.59
N GLU A 666 10.30 4.14 -36.90
CA GLU A 666 9.72 3.12 -37.79
C GLU A 666 10.45 1.78 -37.72
N THR A 667 11.75 1.80 -37.40
CA THR A 667 12.61 0.63 -37.31
C THR A 667 13.24 0.52 -35.92
N PRO A 668 13.62 -0.71 -35.49
CA PRO A 668 14.34 -0.90 -34.23
C PRO A 668 15.63 -0.10 -34.19
N VAL A 669 15.94 0.46 -33.03
CA VAL A 669 17.23 1.09 -32.73
C VAL A 669 18.31 0.01 -32.72
N ALA A 670 19.26 0.11 -33.65
CA ALA A 670 20.39 -0.81 -33.72
C ALA A 670 21.31 -0.65 -32.50
N GLY A 671 21.79 -1.77 -31.95
CA GLY A 671 22.67 -1.77 -30.79
C GLY A 671 22.00 -1.48 -29.44
N ALA A 672 20.69 -1.21 -29.41
CA ALA A 672 19.97 -1.01 -28.16
C ALA A 672 19.87 -2.31 -27.34
N GLY A 673 19.93 -2.17 -26.02
CA GLY A 673 20.01 -3.27 -25.06
C GLY A 673 21.44 -3.57 -24.64
N VAL A 674 21.57 -4.59 -23.80
CA VAL A 674 22.85 -5.00 -23.22
C VAL A 674 23.84 -5.47 -24.27
N ARG A 675 25.06 -4.91 -24.22
CA ARG A 675 26.14 -5.24 -25.15
C ARG A 675 27.00 -6.39 -24.62
N GLY A 676 27.63 -7.12 -25.54
CA GLY A 676 28.56 -8.21 -25.21
C GLY A 676 27.92 -9.41 -24.53
N LEU A 677 26.60 -9.56 -24.58
CA LEU A 677 25.89 -10.76 -24.12
C LEU A 677 25.28 -11.52 -25.30
N ASN A 678 25.42 -12.85 -25.26
CA ASN A 678 24.74 -13.72 -26.20
C ASN A 678 23.21 -13.55 -26.04
N PRO A 679 22.46 -13.25 -27.12
CA PRO A 679 21.00 -13.22 -27.09
C PRO A 679 20.39 -14.47 -26.46
N GLU A 680 20.92 -15.66 -26.75
CA GLU A 680 20.43 -16.90 -26.13
C GLU A 680 20.53 -16.86 -24.62
N PHE A 681 21.59 -16.27 -24.07
CA PHE A 681 21.74 -16.11 -22.63
C PHE A 681 20.77 -15.07 -22.07
N ILE A 682 20.54 -13.95 -22.75
CA ILE A 682 19.56 -12.93 -22.32
C ILE A 682 18.16 -13.54 -22.18
N PHE A 683 17.81 -14.39 -23.14
CA PHE A 683 16.54 -15.12 -23.17
C PHE A 683 16.62 -16.51 -22.48
N ALA A 684 17.78 -16.90 -21.92
CA ALA A 684 17.97 -18.15 -21.19
C ALA A 684 17.28 -18.11 -19.82
N GLY A 685 16.77 -19.25 -19.38
CA GLY A 685 15.67 -19.36 -18.41
C GLY A 685 14.38 -19.88 -19.05
N LEU A 686 14.37 -20.01 -20.39
CA LEU A 686 13.39 -20.75 -21.17
C LEU A 686 13.60 -22.28 -21.16
N ALA A 687 14.67 -22.81 -20.56
CA ALA A 687 14.97 -24.24 -20.61
C ALA A 687 15.76 -24.74 -19.38
N LYS A 688 15.06 -25.38 -18.43
CA LYS A 688 15.52 -26.59 -17.69
C LYS A 688 14.50 -27.17 -16.70
N ASN A 689 13.20 -26.87 -16.86
CA ASN A 689 12.14 -27.74 -16.33
C ASN A 689 10.97 -27.94 -17.32
N ASP A 690 11.25 -27.79 -18.61
CA ASP A 690 10.46 -28.43 -19.66
C ASP A 690 11.37 -28.53 -20.88
N SER A 691 12.10 -29.64 -21.01
CA SER A 691 12.68 -30.02 -22.29
C SER A 691 11.51 -30.38 -23.21
N ARG A 692 10.94 -29.35 -23.84
CA ARG A 692 10.16 -29.35 -25.08
C ARG A 692 9.83 -27.89 -25.43
N ASP A 693 10.62 -27.34 -26.34
CA ASP A 693 10.36 -26.19 -27.24
C ASP A 693 9.70 -24.92 -26.66
N ASN A 694 10.45 -23.81 -26.63
CA ASN A 694 9.86 -22.47 -26.54
C ASN A 694 10.74 -21.38 -27.23
N GLU A 695 10.87 -21.44 -28.57
CA GLU A 695 10.46 -20.26 -29.34
C GLU A 695 9.10 -19.83 -28.78
N THR A 696 8.76 -18.55 -28.56
CA THR A 696 7.35 -18.26 -28.27
C THR A 696 6.58 -18.80 -29.46
N PRO A 697 5.86 -19.93 -29.33
CA PRO A 697 5.62 -20.71 -30.52
C PRO A 697 4.63 -19.88 -31.32
N GLN A 698 5.02 -19.51 -32.55
CA GLN A 698 4.29 -18.54 -33.36
C GLN A 698 2.78 -18.82 -33.22
N ALA A 699 1.98 -17.81 -32.84
CA ALA A 699 0.55 -18.04 -32.61
C ALA A 699 -0.06 -18.65 -33.88
N GLY A 700 -0.77 -19.76 -33.72
CA GLY A 700 -1.54 -20.34 -34.82
C GLY A 700 -2.85 -19.58 -34.99
N VAL A 701 -3.39 -19.60 -36.20
CA VAL A 701 -4.75 -19.11 -36.48
C VAL A 701 -5.68 -20.31 -36.56
N LEU A 702 -6.68 -20.33 -35.71
CA LEU A 702 -7.76 -21.30 -35.75
C LEU A 702 -8.98 -20.68 -36.43
N SER A 703 -9.49 -21.31 -37.46
CA SER A 703 -10.72 -20.90 -38.15
C SER A 703 -11.68 -22.06 -38.33
N GLY A 704 -12.92 -21.75 -38.66
CA GLY A 704 -13.96 -22.73 -38.90
C GLY A 704 -15.32 -22.06 -39.02
N ARG A 705 -16.37 -22.88 -39.07
CA ARG A 705 -17.74 -22.40 -39.19
C ARG A 705 -18.66 -23.22 -38.30
N PHE A 706 -19.43 -22.56 -37.42
CA PHE A 706 -20.46 -23.21 -36.62
C PHE A 706 -21.81 -23.16 -37.35
N LEU A 707 -22.41 -24.34 -37.55
CA LEU A 707 -23.71 -24.53 -38.15
C LEU A 707 -24.61 -25.31 -37.18
N MET A 708 -25.88 -24.94 -37.14
CA MET A 708 -26.91 -25.75 -36.49
C MET A 708 -27.18 -27.01 -37.33
N ALA A 709 -27.84 -28.01 -36.74
CA ALA A 709 -28.16 -29.27 -37.41
C ALA A 709 -29.05 -29.13 -38.67
N ASP A 710 -29.69 -27.97 -38.86
CA ASP A 710 -30.48 -27.60 -40.05
C ASP A 710 -29.72 -26.69 -41.03
N ASP A 711 -28.38 -26.68 -40.95
CA ASP A 711 -27.44 -25.95 -41.80
C ASP A 711 -27.49 -24.43 -41.71
N ARG A 712 -28.31 -23.89 -40.80
CA ARG A 712 -28.29 -22.45 -40.54
C ARG A 712 -27.04 -22.07 -39.72
N PRO A 713 -26.39 -20.94 -40.04
CA PRO A 713 -25.27 -20.44 -39.24
C PRO A 713 -25.63 -20.18 -37.77
N LEU A 714 -24.73 -20.54 -36.86
CA LEU A 714 -24.83 -20.11 -35.46
C LEU A 714 -24.34 -18.66 -35.31
N SER A 715 -25.05 -17.74 -35.96
CA SER A 715 -24.71 -16.32 -36.01
C SER A 715 -24.87 -15.62 -34.66
N GLY A 716 -23.96 -14.67 -34.39
CA GLY A 716 -23.99 -13.85 -33.17
C GLY A 716 -23.68 -14.62 -31.89
N ALA A 717 -22.97 -15.75 -32.00
CA ALA A 717 -22.50 -16.53 -30.87
C ALA A 717 -21.11 -16.09 -30.42
N LEU A 718 -20.73 -16.42 -29.18
CA LEU A 718 -19.36 -16.33 -28.70
C LEU A 718 -18.67 -17.67 -28.88
N LEU A 719 -17.58 -17.67 -29.64
CA LEU A 719 -16.60 -18.73 -29.69
C LEU A 719 -15.91 -18.86 -28.32
N TYR A 720 -15.82 -20.07 -27.78
CA TYR A 720 -15.07 -20.43 -26.59
C TYR A 720 -13.97 -21.43 -26.92
N LEU A 721 -12.73 -21.04 -26.63
CA LEU A 721 -11.53 -21.84 -26.84
C LEU A 721 -10.94 -22.27 -25.50
N TYR A 722 -10.86 -23.58 -25.29
CA TYR A 722 -10.45 -24.20 -24.03
C TYR A 722 -9.08 -24.87 -24.16
N ASN A 723 -8.05 -24.33 -23.51
CA ASN A 723 -6.72 -24.91 -23.49
C ASN A 723 -6.67 -26.07 -22.49
N LEU A 724 -6.52 -27.31 -22.96
CA LEU A 724 -6.59 -28.50 -22.12
C LEU A 724 -5.39 -28.67 -21.17
N LYS A 725 -4.29 -27.91 -21.35
CA LYS A 725 -3.19 -27.84 -20.37
C LYS A 725 -3.62 -27.12 -19.08
N SER A 726 -4.58 -26.20 -19.19
CA SER A 726 -5.02 -25.37 -18.04
C SER A 726 -6.12 -26.00 -17.20
N GLY A 727 -6.69 -27.13 -17.63
CA GLY A 727 -7.72 -27.84 -16.90
C GLY A 727 -8.55 -28.78 -17.78
N PRO A 728 -9.59 -29.40 -17.20
CA PRO A 728 -10.30 -30.55 -17.78
C PRO A 728 -11.11 -30.17 -19.02
N LEU A 729 -11.55 -31.15 -19.82
CA LEU A 729 -12.46 -30.88 -20.96
C LEU A 729 -13.68 -30.04 -20.53
N PRO A 730 -14.20 -29.15 -21.40
CA PRO A 730 -15.47 -28.49 -21.10
C PRO A 730 -16.59 -29.54 -20.96
N SER A 731 -17.67 -29.21 -20.26
CA SER A 731 -18.81 -30.12 -20.11
C SER A 731 -20.11 -29.39 -20.42
N LEU A 732 -21.01 -30.07 -21.15
CA LEU A 732 -22.36 -29.55 -21.39
C LEU A 732 -23.19 -29.52 -20.10
N ASN A 733 -23.09 -30.56 -19.26
CA ASN A 733 -24.01 -30.80 -18.14
C ASN A 733 -23.39 -30.85 -16.74
N ARG A 734 -22.11 -31.23 -16.57
CA ARG A 734 -21.55 -31.48 -15.21
C ARG A 734 -21.05 -30.25 -14.47
N TYR A 735 -20.42 -29.29 -15.16
CA TYR A 735 -19.84 -28.09 -14.56
C TYR A 735 -19.69 -26.98 -15.61
N TRP A 736 -19.40 -25.75 -15.18
CA TRP A 736 -19.03 -24.69 -16.09
C TRP A 736 -17.54 -24.39 -16.02
N ARG A 737 -16.85 -24.68 -17.13
CA ARG A 737 -15.44 -24.34 -17.31
C ARG A 737 -15.33 -22.97 -17.95
N VAL A 738 -14.47 -22.11 -17.41
CA VAL A 738 -14.22 -20.79 -17.98
C VAL A 738 -13.27 -20.92 -19.19
N PRO A 739 -13.58 -20.30 -20.35
CA PRO A 739 -12.73 -20.41 -21.54
C PRO A 739 -11.43 -19.60 -21.42
N ASN A 740 -10.36 -20.10 -22.06
CA ASN A 740 -9.06 -19.42 -22.06
C ASN A 740 -9.05 -18.24 -23.05
N HIS A 741 -9.71 -18.39 -24.20
CA HIS A 741 -9.89 -17.34 -25.19
C HIS A 741 -11.33 -17.34 -25.71
N SER A 742 -11.77 -16.20 -26.23
CA SER A 742 -13.08 -16.06 -26.85
C SER A 742 -13.02 -15.11 -28.03
N ALA A 743 -13.89 -15.33 -29.01
CA ALA A 743 -14.09 -14.43 -30.15
C ALA A 743 -15.57 -14.42 -30.53
N GLU A 744 -15.98 -13.48 -31.36
CA GLU A 744 -17.32 -13.47 -31.93
C GLU A 744 -17.40 -14.42 -33.13
N VAL A 745 -18.55 -15.09 -33.28
CA VAL A 745 -18.91 -15.86 -34.47
C VAL A 745 -19.70 -14.95 -35.40
N GLY A 746 -19.20 -14.75 -36.61
CA GLY A 746 -19.78 -13.86 -37.61
C GLY A 746 -21.20 -14.26 -38.03
N ALA A 747 -21.88 -13.35 -38.75
CA ALA A 747 -23.24 -13.55 -39.22
C ALA A 747 -23.42 -14.79 -40.12
N ASP A 748 -22.36 -15.21 -40.81
CA ASP A 748 -22.33 -16.40 -41.64
C ASP A 748 -21.88 -17.67 -40.89
N GLY A 749 -21.64 -17.58 -39.58
CA GLY A 749 -21.23 -18.68 -38.72
C GLY A 749 -19.72 -18.88 -38.65
N ARG A 750 -18.92 -18.10 -39.38
CA ARG A 750 -17.46 -18.24 -39.40
C ARG A 750 -16.81 -17.60 -38.18
N PHE A 751 -15.68 -18.16 -37.78
CA PHE A 751 -14.81 -17.57 -36.78
C PHE A 751 -13.34 -17.67 -37.22
N SER A 752 -12.52 -16.78 -36.65
CA SER A 752 -11.06 -16.83 -36.74
C SER A 752 -10.49 -16.31 -35.44
N ILE A 753 -9.59 -17.06 -34.81
CA ILE A 753 -8.95 -16.67 -33.55
C ILE A 753 -7.48 -17.05 -33.55
N GLN A 754 -6.63 -16.13 -33.10
CA GLN A 754 -5.23 -16.42 -32.83
C GLN A 754 -5.09 -17.02 -31.44
N ALA A 755 -4.38 -18.13 -31.33
CA ALA A 755 -4.12 -18.78 -30.04
C ALA A 755 -2.69 -19.33 -29.97
N PRO A 756 -2.09 -19.35 -28.76
CA PRO A 756 -0.81 -20.03 -28.57
C PRO A 756 -0.90 -21.50 -28.96
N PRO A 757 0.17 -22.13 -29.42
CA PRO A 757 0.17 -23.56 -29.67
C PRO A 757 -0.17 -24.38 -28.43
N GLY A 758 -0.89 -25.47 -28.66
CA GLY A 758 -1.43 -26.29 -27.57
C GLY A 758 -2.56 -27.19 -28.02
N ILE A 759 -3.09 -27.95 -27.06
CA ILE A 759 -4.23 -28.83 -27.28
C ILE A 759 -5.47 -28.10 -26.80
N TYR A 760 -6.45 -27.98 -27.70
CA TYR A 760 -7.65 -27.21 -27.47
C TYR A 760 -8.90 -28.06 -27.70
N SER A 761 -9.96 -27.70 -27.00
CA SER A 761 -11.33 -28.02 -27.37
C SER A 761 -12.09 -26.71 -27.60
N ILE A 762 -13.17 -26.77 -28.38
CA ILE A 762 -13.88 -25.58 -28.84
C ILE A 762 -15.38 -25.76 -28.65
N GLY A 763 -16.05 -24.65 -28.40
CA GLY A 763 -17.50 -24.55 -28.44
C GLY A 763 -17.95 -23.16 -28.80
N ALA A 764 -19.25 -22.98 -28.93
CA ALA A 764 -19.88 -21.70 -29.13
C ALA A 764 -21.11 -21.58 -28.24
N ILE A 765 -21.34 -20.39 -27.69
CA ILE A 765 -22.57 -20.07 -26.96
C ILE A 765 -23.30 -18.94 -27.67
N LYS A 766 -24.55 -19.18 -28.05
CA LYS A 766 -25.46 -18.14 -28.52
C LYS A 766 -26.30 -17.68 -27.32
N ARG A 767 -26.10 -16.44 -26.94
CA ARG A 767 -26.74 -15.85 -25.76
C ARG A 767 -28.12 -15.30 -26.09
N SER A 768 -29.08 -15.43 -25.19
CA SER A 768 -30.39 -14.79 -25.34
C SER A 768 -30.36 -13.28 -25.06
N ASN A 769 -29.45 -12.82 -24.19
CA ASN A 769 -29.38 -11.45 -23.67
C ASN A 769 -28.12 -10.65 -24.09
N GLY A 770 -27.44 -11.05 -25.18
CA GLY A 770 -26.27 -10.34 -25.73
C GLY A 770 -24.90 -10.96 -25.38
N LEU A 771 -23.81 -10.38 -25.91
CA LEU A 771 -22.45 -10.97 -25.95
C LEU A 771 -21.66 -10.78 -24.64
N TYR A 772 -22.12 -11.37 -23.53
CA TYR A 772 -21.38 -11.39 -22.26
C TYR A 772 -20.74 -12.76 -21.97
N ILE A 773 -19.58 -12.76 -21.29
CA ILE A 773 -18.87 -13.97 -20.86
C ILE A 773 -19.30 -14.28 -19.42
N GLY A 774 -20.04 -15.37 -19.22
CA GLY A 774 -20.61 -15.80 -17.93
C GLY A 774 -20.97 -17.30 -17.91
N PRO A 775 -21.48 -17.85 -16.80
CA PRO A 775 -22.23 -19.10 -16.87
C PRO A 775 -23.43 -18.96 -17.85
N PRO A 776 -23.89 -20.02 -18.54
CA PRO A 776 -25.07 -19.98 -19.41
C PRO A 776 -26.35 -19.67 -18.63
N GLU A 777 -27.21 -18.84 -19.21
CA GLU A 777 -28.59 -18.60 -18.78
C GLU A 777 -29.55 -19.60 -19.44
N LEU A 778 -30.78 -19.69 -18.93
CA LEU A 778 -31.77 -20.73 -19.30
C LEU A 778 -32.02 -20.82 -20.82
N ASP A 779 -32.02 -19.69 -21.50
CA ASP A 779 -32.34 -19.58 -22.92
C ASP A 779 -31.08 -19.51 -23.81
N ASP A 780 -29.89 -19.65 -23.21
CA ASP A 780 -28.66 -19.72 -23.98
C ASP A 780 -28.54 -21.07 -24.68
N LEU A 781 -28.10 -21.03 -25.94
CA LEU A 781 -27.81 -22.22 -26.73
C LEU A 781 -26.31 -22.46 -26.69
N PHE A 782 -25.88 -23.56 -26.08
CA PHE A 782 -24.48 -23.94 -26.00
C PHE A 782 -24.19 -25.14 -26.89
N MET A 783 -23.08 -25.07 -27.60
CA MET A 783 -22.66 -26.08 -28.56
C MET A 783 -21.18 -26.38 -28.35
N LEU A 784 -20.82 -27.65 -28.20
CA LEU A 784 -19.43 -28.10 -28.19
C LEU A 784 -19.14 -28.83 -29.49
N ASN A 785 -17.90 -28.74 -29.98
CA ASN A 785 -17.42 -29.63 -31.04
C ASN A 785 -17.19 -31.01 -30.45
N LEU A 786 -17.96 -32.02 -30.85
CA LEU A 786 -17.92 -33.36 -30.28
C LEU A 786 -17.21 -34.36 -31.21
N ASP A 787 -16.63 -35.41 -30.64
CA ASP A 787 -16.16 -36.59 -31.35
C ASP A 787 -17.30 -37.61 -31.52
N GLU A 788 -17.01 -38.72 -32.22
CA GLU A 788 -17.98 -39.80 -32.50
C GLU A 788 -18.52 -40.47 -31.23
N THR A 789 -17.86 -40.28 -30.08
CA THR A 789 -18.29 -40.80 -28.77
C THR A 789 -19.12 -39.79 -27.97
N GLY A 790 -19.34 -38.59 -28.51
CA GLY A 790 -20.05 -37.50 -27.86
C GLY A 790 -19.23 -36.74 -26.82
N GLN A 791 -17.90 -36.91 -26.79
CA GLN A 791 -17.00 -36.13 -25.94
C GLN A 791 -16.47 -34.89 -26.67
N PRO A 792 -16.08 -33.81 -25.98
CA PRO A 792 -15.54 -32.63 -26.63
C PRO A 792 -14.24 -32.97 -27.38
N ARG A 793 -14.27 -32.80 -28.70
CA ARG A 793 -13.17 -33.11 -29.60
C ARG A 793 -11.97 -32.22 -29.26
N ALA A 794 -10.83 -32.86 -29.03
CA ALA A 794 -9.55 -32.18 -28.83
C ALA A 794 -8.80 -32.08 -30.16
N PHE A 795 -8.13 -30.95 -30.39
CA PHE A 795 -7.28 -30.74 -31.56
C PHE A 795 -5.99 -30.04 -31.14
N SER A 796 -4.91 -30.30 -31.89
CA SER A 796 -3.60 -29.71 -31.65
C SER A 796 -3.39 -28.53 -32.58
N LEU A 797 -3.24 -27.32 -32.02
CA LEU A 797 -2.79 -26.14 -32.75
C LEU A 797 -1.26 -26.10 -32.68
N LYS A 798 -0.60 -26.29 -33.82
CA LYS A 798 0.86 -26.22 -33.93
C LYS A 798 1.34 -24.76 -34.09
N PRO A 799 2.61 -24.46 -33.79
CA PRO A 799 3.18 -23.13 -34.02
C PRO A 799 3.05 -22.66 -35.47
N GLY A 800 2.59 -21.42 -35.65
CA GLY A 800 2.38 -20.76 -36.94
C GLY A 800 1.28 -21.36 -37.81
N ALA A 801 0.60 -22.41 -37.34
CA ALA A 801 -0.34 -23.16 -38.16
C ALA A 801 -1.62 -22.36 -38.43
N LEU A 802 -2.07 -22.41 -39.68
CA LEU A 802 -3.43 -22.02 -40.07
C LEU A 802 -4.30 -23.27 -40.02
N LEU A 803 -4.96 -23.51 -38.89
CA LEU A 803 -5.82 -24.67 -38.69
C LEU A 803 -7.28 -24.31 -38.96
N ASN A 804 -7.85 -24.85 -40.03
CA ASN A 804 -9.28 -24.72 -40.33
C ASN A 804 -10.02 -26.00 -39.90
N LEU A 805 -10.96 -25.88 -38.97
CA LEU A 805 -11.78 -26.99 -38.46
C LEU A 805 -12.95 -27.35 -39.39
N GLY A 806 -13.16 -26.61 -40.48
CA GLY A 806 -14.28 -26.80 -41.39
C GLY A 806 -15.62 -26.43 -40.74
N ASP A 807 -16.69 -27.06 -41.24
CA ASP A 807 -18.04 -26.89 -40.71
C ASP A 807 -18.24 -27.79 -39.49
N ILE A 808 -18.47 -27.19 -38.33
CA ILE A 808 -18.86 -27.86 -37.10
C ILE A 808 -20.39 -27.85 -37.05
N ARG A 809 -21.00 -29.01 -37.30
CA ARG A 809 -22.46 -29.23 -37.38
C ARG A 809 -22.91 -30.02 -36.18
N GLU A 810 -23.53 -29.34 -35.23
CA GLU A 810 -24.02 -29.95 -34.00
C GLU A 810 -25.39 -29.37 -33.67
N THR A 811 -26.16 -30.06 -32.83
CA THR A 811 -27.41 -29.50 -32.29
C THR A 811 -27.08 -28.67 -31.04
N PRO A 812 -27.25 -27.34 -31.05
CA PRO A 812 -27.07 -26.55 -29.84
C PRO A 812 -28.04 -27.03 -28.77
N VAL A 813 -27.55 -27.26 -27.55
CA VAL A 813 -28.41 -27.58 -26.43
C VAL A 813 -28.78 -26.29 -25.73
N SER A 814 -30.08 -26.08 -25.48
CA SER A 814 -30.49 -25.12 -24.45
C SER A 814 -29.78 -25.53 -23.17
N ALA A 815 -29.22 -24.56 -22.46
CA ALA A 815 -28.75 -24.75 -21.11
C ALA A 815 -29.97 -25.00 -20.18
N ARG A 816 -30.70 -26.11 -20.40
CA ARG A 816 -31.78 -26.61 -19.53
C ARG A 816 -31.26 -26.49 -18.12
N LYS A 817 -32.05 -25.84 -17.26
CA LYS A 817 -31.88 -25.71 -15.80
C LYS A 817 -30.99 -26.86 -15.31
N LYS A 818 -29.68 -26.60 -15.25
CA LYS A 818 -28.73 -27.62 -14.82
C LYS A 818 -29.19 -27.99 -13.42
N ASP A 819 -29.38 -29.26 -13.14
CA ASP A 819 -29.42 -29.67 -11.75
C ASP A 819 -27.97 -29.86 -11.33
N PRO A 820 -27.34 -28.87 -10.67
CA PRO A 820 -25.97 -29.05 -10.18
C PRO A 820 -25.87 -30.22 -9.20
N SER A 821 -26.97 -30.83 -8.74
CA SER A 821 -26.98 -32.09 -7.99
C SER A 821 -26.38 -33.27 -8.76
N GLU A 822 -26.41 -33.27 -10.10
CA GLU A 822 -25.80 -34.32 -10.94
C GLU A 822 -24.26 -34.24 -10.96
N ALA A 823 -23.69 -33.09 -10.55
CA ALA A 823 -22.25 -32.97 -10.38
C ALA A 823 -21.80 -33.79 -9.16
N VAL A 824 -21.06 -34.87 -9.41
CA VAL A 824 -20.56 -35.75 -8.35
C VAL A 824 -19.57 -35.02 -7.42
N THR A 825 -18.84 -34.01 -7.92
CA THR A 825 -17.93 -33.17 -7.13
C THR A 825 -18.42 -31.73 -7.08
N ALA A 826 -18.53 -31.14 -5.88
CA ALA A 826 -19.01 -29.76 -5.73
C ALA A 826 -18.50 -29.06 -4.47
N ILE A 827 -18.61 -27.73 -4.45
CA ILE A 827 -18.41 -26.91 -3.26
C ILE A 827 -19.66 -26.09 -3.01
N GLU A 828 -20.18 -26.15 -1.78
CA GLU A 828 -21.42 -25.50 -1.36
C GLU A 828 -21.22 -24.61 -0.16
N GLY A 829 -21.95 -23.51 -0.15
CA GLY A 829 -21.85 -22.53 0.90
C GLY A 829 -22.91 -21.45 0.85
N VAL A 830 -22.73 -20.45 1.71
CA VAL A 830 -23.57 -19.24 1.79
C VAL A 830 -22.72 -18.00 1.57
N ILE A 831 -23.23 -17.09 0.75
CA ILE A 831 -22.67 -15.76 0.51
C ILE A 831 -23.47 -14.75 1.33
N THR A 832 -22.77 -13.99 2.17
CA THR A 832 -23.37 -12.92 2.98
C THR A 832 -22.65 -11.60 2.76
N ASP A 833 -23.32 -10.49 3.08
CA ASP A 833 -22.65 -9.21 3.27
C ASP A 833 -21.87 -9.19 4.60
N ILE A 834 -21.10 -8.12 4.83
CA ILE A 834 -20.34 -7.93 6.07
C ILE A 834 -21.19 -7.90 7.35
N LYS A 835 -22.51 -7.70 7.24
CA LYS A 835 -23.46 -7.69 8.36
C LYS A 835 -24.17 -9.05 8.52
N GLY A 836 -23.82 -10.05 7.70
CA GLY A 836 -24.39 -11.39 7.73
C GLY A 836 -25.70 -11.53 6.95
N LYS A 837 -26.12 -10.53 6.17
CA LYS A 837 -27.31 -10.64 5.31
C LYS A 837 -26.98 -11.50 4.08
N PRO A 838 -27.78 -12.52 3.74
CA PRO A 838 -27.58 -13.30 2.53
C PRO A 838 -27.69 -12.47 1.25
N LEU A 839 -26.89 -12.80 0.22
CA LEU A 839 -26.86 -12.09 -1.05
C LEU A 839 -27.23 -13.00 -2.24
N GLU A 840 -28.28 -12.61 -2.94
CA GLU A 840 -28.73 -13.22 -4.20
C GLU A 840 -27.93 -12.69 -5.40
N GLY A 841 -27.77 -13.52 -6.44
CA GLY A 841 -27.20 -13.09 -7.72
C GLY A 841 -25.67 -13.00 -7.76
N VAL A 842 -24.95 -13.56 -6.78
CA VAL A 842 -23.48 -13.49 -6.70
C VAL A 842 -22.85 -14.78 -7.23
N LEU A 843 -21.79 -14.66 -8.03
CA LEU A 843 -21.04 -15.78 -8.60
C LEU A 843 -19.85 -16.13 -7.72
N VAL A 844 -19.52 -17.43 -7.61
CA VAL A 844 -18.32 -17.94 -6.96
C VAL A 844 -17.37 -18.52 -7.99
N PHE A 845 -16.10 -18.12 -7.92
CA PHE A 845 -15.02 -18.50 -8.80
C PHE A 845 -14.04 -19.40 -8.07
N ALA A 846 -13.57 -20.47 -8.73
CA ALA A 846 -12.49 -21.30 -8.22
C ALA A 846 -11.19 -21.11 -9.00
N PHE A 847 -10.11 -20.88 -8.26
CA PHE A 847 -8.73 -20.86 -8.75
C PHE A 847 -7.97 -22.07 -8.22
N THR A 848 -6.99 -22.56 -8.96
CA THR A 848 -6.10 -23.66 -8.54
C THR A 848 -4.84 -23.16 -7.83
N ARG A 849 -4.70 -21.85 -7.63
CA ARG A 849 -3.55 -21.19 -6.97
C ARG A 849 -4.05 -20.09 -6.03
N PRO A 850 -3.31 -19.79 -4.93
CA PRO A 850 -3.72 -18.83 -3.90
C PRO A 850 -3.73 -17.36 -4.36
N ALA A 851 -3.04 -17.02 -5.45
CA ALA A 851 -3.00 -15.67 -5.99
C ALA A 851 -4.11 -15.43 -7.03
N VAL A 852 -4.80 -14.28 -6.96
CA VAL A 852 -5.77 -13.80 -7.99
C VAL A 852 -5.02 -13.28 -9.23
N VAL A 853 -4.06 -14.06 -9.74
CA VAL A 853 -3.30 -13.78 -10.95
C VAL A 853 -3.64 -14.88 -11.95
N GLY A 854 -4.43 -14.53 -12.97
CA GLY A 854 -4.91 -15.46 -13.99
C GLY A 854 -6.44 -15.56 -14.05
N LYS A 855 -6.95 -16.38 -14.98
CA LYS A 855 -8.40 -16.63 -15.14
C LYS A 855 -8.85 -17.73 -14.15
N PRO A 856 -10.04 -17.61 -13.53
CA PRO A 856 -10.61 -18.70 -12.75
C PRO A 856 -10.85 -19.93 -13.64
N LEU A 857 -10.77 -21.12 -13.05
CA LEU A 857 -10.97 -22.37 -13.80
C LEU A 857 -12.45 -22.76 -13.89
N PHE A 858 -13.20 -22.52 -12.82
CA PHE A 858 -14.64 -22.80 -12.71
C PHE A 858 -15.40 -21.59 -12.13
N VAL A 859 -16.70 -21.54 -12.39
CA VAL A 859 -17.61 -20.54 -11.82
C VAL A 859 -18.97 -21.18 -11.51
N SER A 860 -19.63 -20.71 -10.46
CA SER A 860 -20.94 -21.18 -10.03
C SER A 860 -22.06 -20.55 -10.85
N GLN A 861 -23.29 -21.06 -10.65
CA GLN A 861 -24.48 -20.26 -10.93
C GLN A 861 -24.60 -19.10 -9.92
N PRO A 862 -25.39 -18.05 -10.23
CA PRO A 862 -25.68 -17.00 -9.26
C PRO A 862 -26.30 -17.58 -7.99
N SER A 863 -25.92 -17.06 -6.82
CA SER A 863 -26.49 -17.47 -5.54
C SER A 863 -28.00 -17.19 -5.46
N ASP A 864 -28.73 -18.01 -4.71
CA ASP A 864 -30.19 -17.85 -4.53
C ASP A 864 -30.56 -16.74 -3.53
N ALA A 865 -31.87 -16.51 -3.31
CA ALA A 865 -32.40 -15.52 -2.36
C ALA A 865 -31.94 -15.72 -0.90
N ARG A 866 -31.43 -16.91 -0.55
CA ARG A 866 -30.86 -17.24 0.77
C ARG A 866 -29.32 -17.20 0.74
N GLY A 867 -28.73 -16.69 -0.34
CA GLY A 867 -27.29 -16.61 -0.54
C GLY A 867 -26.61 -17.94 -0.78
N HIS A 868 -27.34 -19.04 -0.99
CA HIS A 868 -26.72 -20.34 -1.23
C HIS A 868 -26.10 -20.37 -2.62
N PHE A 869 -24.87 -20.89 -2.68
CA PHE A 869 -24.21 -21.19 -3.94
C PHE A 869 -23.82 -22.67 -3.98
N ARG A 870 -23.83 -23.23 -5.20
CA ARG A 870 -23.23 -24.52 -5.51
C ARG A 870 -22.29 -24.35 -6.69
N LEU A 871 -21.01 -24.61 -6.45
CA LEU A 871 -19.94 -24.59 -7.46
C LEU A 871 -19.61 -26.03 -7.86
N ALA A 872 -20.13 -26.46 -9.01
CA ALA A 872 -19.79 -27.74 -9.60
C ALA A 872 -18.41 -27.70 -10.25
N ILE A 873 -17.59 -28.71 -10.00
CA ILE A 873 -16.22 -28.83 -10.50
C ILE A 873 -15.96 -30.23 -11.06
N ALA A 874 -14.92 -30.38 -11.87
CA ALA A 874 -14.66 -31.63 -12.56
C ALA A 874 -14.17 -32.76 -11.63
N GLU A 875 -13.29 -32.43 -10.70
CA GLU A 875 -12.56 -33.39 -9.87
C GLU A 875 -12.20 -32.76 -8.53
N GLY A 876 -11.71 -33.59 -7.60
CA GLY A 876 -11.22 -33.15 -6.30
C GLY A 876 -9.88 -32.44 -6.40
N GLY A 877 -9.61 -31.60 -5.41
CA GLY A 877 -8.39 -30.81 -5.32
C GLY A 877 -8.54 -29.70 -4.29
N THR A 878 -7.47 -28.90 -4.18
CA THR A 878 -7.49 -27.66 -3.42
C THR A 878 -7.82 -26.50 -4.34
N TYR A 879 -8.89 -25.79 -4.01
CA TYR A 879 -9.38 -24.63 -4.74
C TYR A 879 -9.39 -23.41 -3.83
N TYR A 880 -9.16 -22.26 -4.45
CA TYR A 880 -9.18 -20.96 -3.79
C TYR A 880 -10.38 -20.18 -4.33
N LEU A 881 -11.31 -19.83 -3.46
CA LEU A 881 -12.61 -19.29 -3.85
C LEU A 881 -12.65 -17.77 -3.80
N LYS A 882 -13.43 -17.19 -4.71
CA LYS A 882 -13.72 -15.76 -4.72
C LYS A 882 -15.17 -15.51 -5.12
N ALA A 883 -15.89 -14.65 -4.41
CA ALA A 883 -17.24 -14.24 -4.79
C ALA A 883 -17.26 -12.87 -5.50
N ARG A 884 -18.01 -12.73 -6.61
CA ARG A 884 -18.27 -11.46 -7.31
C ARG A 884 -19.62 -11.44 -8.03
N SER A 885 -20.19 -10.25 -8.23
CA SER A 885 -21.39 -10.06 -9.06
C SER A 885 -21.14 -10.11 -10.58
N ASN A 886 -19.88 -10.16 -11.05
CA ASN A 886 -19.56 -10.27 -12.48
C ASN A 886 -18.24 -11.05 -12.74
N LEU A 887 -18.05 -11.47 -14.00
CA LEU A 887 -16.96 -12.29 -14.51
C LEU A 887 -15.81 -11.46 -15.15
N GLY A 888 -15.96 -10.14 -15.22
CA GLY A 888 -15.02 -9.24 -15.90
C GLY A 888 -13.62 -9.20 -15.27
N GLY A 889 -12.59 -9.33 -16.10
CA GLY A 889 -11.16 -9.26 -15.73
C GLY A 889 -10.61 -7.85 -15.45
N GLY A 890 -11.45 -6.91 -15.02
CA GLY A 890 -11.08 -5.53 -14.73
C GLY A 890 -11.09 -5.19 -13.22
N PRO A 891 -10.72 -3.96 -12.84
CA PRO A 891 -11.09 -3.41 -11.55
C PRO A 891 -12.60 -3.58 -11.32
N PRO A 892 -13.08 -3.88 -10.10
CA PRO A 892 -14.52 -3.93 -9.86
C PRO A 892 -15.15 -2.55 -10.19
N GLN A 893 -16.41 -2.53 -10.60
CA GLN A 893 -17.20 -1.32 -10.85
C GLN A 893 -18.11 -1.02 -9.65
N THR A 894 -18.45 0.26 -9.46
CA THR A 894 -19.39 0.71 -8.42
C THR A 894 -20.67 -0.11 -8.42
N GLY A 895 -21.05 -0.62 -7.24
CA GLY A 895 -22.25 -1.43 -7.03
C GLY A 895 -22.03 -2.94 -7.12
N LEU A 896 -20.86 -3.43 -7.56
CA LEU A 896 -20.61 -4.88 -7.63
C LEU A 896 -20.32 -5.49 -6.28
N VAL A 897 -20.93 -6.61 -5.92
CA VAL A 897 -20.51 -7.39 -4.74
C VAL A 897 -19.13 -8.01 -5.02
N ILE A 898 -18.21 -7.88 -4.06
CA ILE A 898 -16.89 -8.53 -4.09
C ILE A 898 -16.54 -9.12 -2.73
N ASP A 899 -15.82 -10.24 -2.75
CA ASP A 899 -15.12 -10.76 -1.57
C ASP A 899 -13.77 -10.04 -1.38
N GLY A 900 -13.59 -9.45 -0.19
CA GLY A 900 -12.33 -8.87 0.30
C GLY A 900 -11.69 -7.71 -0.49
N ASN A 901 -10.60 -7.16 0.05
CA ASN A 901 -9.63 -6.33 -0.70
C ASN A 901 -8.53 -7.23 -1.30
N LYS A 902 -7.64 -6.72 -2.17
CA LYS A 902 -6.47 -7.45 -2.71
C LYS A 902 -5.49 -8.00 -1.64
N LEU A 903 -5.72 -7.73 -0.36
CA LEU A 903 -4.84 -8.01 0.79
C LEU A 903 -5.39 -9.09 1.74
N GLU A 904 -6.60 -9.63 1.47
CA GLU A 904 -7.15 -10.74 2.25
C GLU A 904 -6.92 -12.06 1.51
N PRO A 905 -6.48 -13.14 2.19
CA PRO A 905 -6.24 -14.43 1.57
C PRO A 905 -7.55 -15.05 1.05
N LEU A 906 -7.50 -15.69 -0.12
CA LEU A 906 -8.66 -16.40 -0.68
C LEU A 906 -9.09 -17.55 0.25
N VAL A 907 -10.39 -17.81 0.29
CA VAL A 907 -10.93 -18.95 1.05
C VAL A 907 -10.48 -20.24 0.38
N GLN A 908 -9.54 -20.94 1.01
CA GLN A 908 -9.04 -22.23 0.56
C GLN A 908 -10.01 -23.33 0.94
N VAL A 909 -10.43 -24.13 -0.03
CA VAL A 909 -11.32 -25.28 0.15
C VAL A 909 -10.69 -26.50 -0.50
N SER A 910 -10.58 -27.58 0.25
CA SER A 910 -10.16 -28.88 -0.31
C SER A 910 -11.37 -29.80 -0.38
N VAL A 911 -11.54 -30.47 -1.52
CA VAL A 911 -12.67 -31.37 -1.79
C VAL A 911 -12.16 -32.61 -2.52
N ASN A 912 -12.67 -33.79 -2.17
CA ASN A 912 -12.32 -35.04 -2.83
C ASN A 912 -13.21 -35.29 -4.05
N THR A 913 -12.67 -35.91 -5.10
CA THR A 913 -13.44 -36.28 -6.29
C THR A 913 -14.66 -37.10 -5.89
N GLY A 914 -15.83 -36.73 -6.42
CA GLY A 914 -17.10 -37.40 -6.13
C GLY A 914 -17.72 -37.04 -4.77
N ARG A 915 -17.22 -36.00 -4.10
CA ARG A 915 -17.79 -35.48 -2.84
C ARG A 915 -18.17 -34.01 -2.97
N THR A 916 -19.10 -33.58 -2.10
CA THR A 916 -19.44 -32.16 -1.93
C THR A 916 -18.80 -31.64 -0.64
N ALA A 917 -18.01 -30.57 -0.74
CA ALA A 917 -17.56 -29.81 0.42
C ALA A 917 -18.65 -28.80 0.83
N THR A 918 -19.18 -28.91 2.05
CA THR A 918 -20.29 -28.08 2.54
C THR A 918 -19.85 -27.16 3.68
N GLY A 919 -20.70 -26.20 4.04
CA GLY A 919 -20.45 -25.29 5.18
C GLY A 919 -19.50 -24.14 4.87
N ILE A 920 -19.20 -23.88 3.59
CA ILE A 920 -18.35 -22.76 3.19
C ILE A 920 -19.11 -21.44 3.40
N ALA A 921 -18.51 -20.48 4.10
CA ALA A 921 -19.09 -19.16 4.30
C ALA A 921 -18.22 -18.12 3.60
N LEU A 922 -18.79 -17.41 2.63
CA LEU A 922 -18.13 -16.31 1.93
C LEU A 922 -18.73 -14.99 2.38
N LYS A 923 -17.90 -14.08 2.89
CA LYS A 923 -18.31 -12.74 3.29
C LYS A 923 -17.92 -11.76 2.22
N THR A 924 -18.84 -10.91 1.83
CA THR A 924 -18.64 -9.99 0.72
C THR A 924 -19.05 -8.58 1.11
N LYS A 925 -18.59 -7.63 0.32
CA LYS A 925 -18.97 -6.22 0.43
C LYS A 925 -19.39 -5.73 -0.93
N THR A 926 -20.38 -4.86 -0.98
CA THR A 926 -20.66 -4.09 -2.18
C THR A 926 -19.47 -3.19 -2.42
N PHE A 927 -18.80 -3.38 -3.55
CA PHE A 927 -17.75 -2.52 -4.02
C PHE A 927 -18.37 -1.15 -4.27
N PRO A 928 -17.99 -0.13 -3.49
CA PRO A 928 -18.63 1.18 -3.53
C PRO A 928 -18.23 1.97 -4.79
N GLY A 929 -17.47 1.36 -5.69
CA GLY A 929 -16.69 2.03 -6.72
C GLY A 929 -15.25 2.20 -6.29
N ARG A 930 -14.31 2.14 -7.23
CA ARG A 930 -13.13 3.00 -7.13
C ARG A 930 -13.69 4.36 -7.44
N GLY A 931 -13.79 5.21 -6.41
CA GLY A 931 -14.42 6.51 -6.55
C GLY A 931 -13.97 7.15 -7.87
N ARG A 932 -14.94 7.64 -8.65
CA ARG A 932 -14.59 8.72 -9.57
C ARG A 932 -13.98 9.80 -8.69
N LYS A 933 -12.72 10.14 -8.97
CA LYS A 933 -12.33 11.55 -8.93
C LYS A 933 -13.39 12.32 -9.72
N LYS A 934 -14.26 13.01 -9.00
CA LYS A 934 -14.89 14.24 -9.45
C LYS A 934 -14.49 15.31 -8.45
#